data_AF-A0A6G7CQC4-F1
#
_entry.id   AF-A0A6G7CQC4-F1
#
_cell.length_a   1.000
_cell.length_b   1.000
_cell.length_c   1.000
_cell.angle_alpha   90.00
_cell.angle_beta   90.00
_cell.angle_gamma   90.00
#
_symmetry.space_group_name_H-M   'P 1'
#
loop_
_entity.id
_entity.type
_entity.pdbx_description
1 polymer ?
#
loop_
_entity_poly.entity_id
_entity_poly.type
_entity_poly.pdbx_seq_one_letter_code
_entity_poly.pdbx_strand_id
1 'polypeptide(L)'
;MKPIHALTFSLLAATLFLTGCESKAPETTGAEYVALYEEANALGKDTEALSYLKKAAETGDATAESRLGDAYLHQRYGLNNPTLGFTYVQSAAEKGEARAMTNLGILYLNGEVVEQNYPLAYQWFEKAHASGDMKAPRYLGIIYEKGLGKTPDYVKASTFYKAAADKGDITSQYNLAHLYEAGLGVDQSWTKAIDLYEQSATRGDIISMPAMVALGKIYESGTGVEKDVEQALVWYNKAANLGDQEAKIKVGQYQYPNSPYIMNVNTLVKVIGDGQKVAGVAIEYSSNIDSSSLQLIDFHVSGREITSVYLSKQAVLGLPMDSGSFVIVELKTDIDPASSQMGGGPQDQAKGSGSSNQGPGPGGPKMGQISDKPAEAVTLTSSISQVGDVSLTDGTLVKSTKEVLNSNHTLNPDIADFQQLTFHDSQFNKDLMYNLFVPKNYDPKKSYPLVLFMHDAGVVSNNPIETLTQGLGAVVWASDKDQTLNESFVLAPQYTSVMTDDTGAVSDDMDITVNLIKDLVTKYSIDTNRLYNTGQSMGGMISIAMDIKYPDLFAASLLVACQWNPDLVAPLVNKPLWIIVSQGDTKANPGMEAITSVLAQNGATIAKASWNAEAKPSELANNVEQMLSKNASVNYSVFDGGSHTYTWQYAYSIEGVREWLFKQHK
;
A
#
# COMPACT_ATOMS: atom_id res chain seq x y z
N MET A 1 -34.80 -27.61 4.83
CA MET A 1 -34.18 -28.52 5.81
C MET A 1 -33.04 -29.26 5.11
N LYS A 2 -31.82 -29.21 5.66
CA LYS A 2 -30.65 -30.04 5.28
C LYS A 2 -30.94 -31.54 5.56
N PRO A 3 -30.15 -32.55 5.11
CA PRO A 3 -28.78 -32.46 4.53
C PRO A 3 -28.49 -33.37 3.30
N ILE A 4 -27.38 -33.07 2.60
CA ILE A 4 -26.56 -34.06 1.87
C ILE A 4 -25.12 -33.87 2.36
N HIS A 5 -24.51 -34.92 2.91
CA HIS A 5 -23.07 -35.06 3.17
C HIS A 5 -22.62 -36.27 2.33
N ALA A 6 -21.81 -36.02 1.30
CA ALA A 6 -20.34 -36.09 1.33
C ALA A 6 -19.84 -37.51 1.05
N LEU A 7 -19.60 -37.78 -0.24
CA LEU A 7 -18.83 -38.92 -0.73
C LEU A 7 -17.38 -38.49 -0.87
N THR A 8 -16.52 -39.13 -0.10
CA THR A 8 -15.06 -39.03 -0.15
C THR A 8 -14.52 -39.83 -1.34
N PHE A 9 -13.69 -39.17 -2.17
CA PHE A 9 -12.88 -39.83 -3.18
C PHE A 9 -11.69 -40.54 -2.51
N SER A 10 -11.57 -41.85 -2.71
CA SER A 10 -10.39 -42.65 -2.36
C SER A 10 -9.91 -43.41 -3.58
N LEU A 11 -8.65 -43.14 -3.95
CA LEU A 11 -7.68 -43.99 -4.66
C LEU A 11 -8.23 -45.28 -5.29
N LEU A 12 -8.23 -45.34 -6.63
CA LEU A 12 -8.29 -46.59 -7.37
C LEU A 12 -6.95 -46.84 -8.07
N ALA A 13 -6.06 -47.57 -7.40
CA ALA A 13 -4.98 -48.30 -8.06
C ALA A 13 -5.43 -49.76 -8.13
N ALA A 14 -5.78 -50.23 -9.32
CA ALA A 14 -6.07 -51.64 -9.57
C ALA A 14 -5.24 -52.13 -10.76
N THR A 15 -4.32 -53.03 -10.45
CA THR A 15 -3.48 -53.80 -11.34
C THR A 15 -4.35 -54.80 -12.11
N LEU A 16 -4.32 -54.80 -13.45
CA LEU A 16 -4.79 -55.93 -14.25
C LEU A 16 -3.95 -56.12 -15.53
N PHE A 17 -3.83 -57.39 -15.90
CA PHE A 17 -2.86 -58.01 -16.79
C PHE A 17 -2.89 -57.56 -18.27
N LEU A 18 -1.69 -57.60 -18.85
CA LEU A 18 -1.33 -57.83 -20.26
C LEU A 18 -2.44 -58.38 -21.17
N THR A 19 -2.95 -57.54 -22.06
CA THR A 19 -3.17 -57.88 -23.49
C THR A 19 -3.04 -56.60 -24.31
N GLY A 20 -2.29 -56.67 -25.41
CA GLY A 20 -1.93 -55.52 -26.24
C GLY A 20 -3.15 -54.88 -26.89
N CYS A 21 -3.42 -53.65 -26.48
CA CYS A 21 -4.12 -52.64 -27.25
C CYS A 21 -3.50 -51.31 -26.81
N GLU A 22 -2.80 -50.62 -27.71
CA GLU A 22 -2.31 -49.26 -27.45
C GLU A 22 -3.53 -48.34 -27.22
N SER A 23 -3.95 -48.18 -25.97
CA SER A 23 -4.84 -47.10 -25.60
C SER A 23 -4.01 -45.82 -25.65
N LYS A 24 -4.20 -44.99 -26.68
CA LYS A 24 -3.83 -43.57 -26.63
C LYS A 24 -4.29 -43.03 -25.27
N ALA A 25 -3.36 -42.42 -24.52
CA ALA A 25 -3.74 -41.60 -23.37
C ALA A 25 -4.87 -40.65 -23.82
N PRO A 26 -5.91 -40.42 -23.01
CA PRO A 26 -7.01 -39.53 -23.41
C PRO A 26 -6.40 -38.19 -23.82
N GLU A 27 -6.59 -37.80 -25.09
CA GLU A 27 -6.12 -36.54 -25.63
C GLU A 27 -6.77 -35.43 -24.80
N THR A 28 -5.96 -34.71 -24.01
CA THR A 28 -6.42 -33.59 -23.20
C THR A 28 -7.10 -32.58 -24.12
N THR A 29 -8.36 -32.27 -23.84
CA THR A 29 -9.18 -31.40 -24.70
C THR A 29 -8.81 -29.93 -24.48
N GLY A 30 -9.10 -29.06 -25.46
CA GLY A 30 -8.91 -27.61 -25.32
C GLY A 30 -9.58 -27.02 -24.07
N ALA A 31 -10.78 -27.51 -23.74
CA ALA A 31 -11.52 -27.09 -22.55
C ALA A 31 -10.80 -27.46 -21.24
N GLU A 32 -10.14 -28.62 -21.18
CA GLU A 32 -9.35 -29.02 -20.01
C GLU A 32 -8.13 -28.12 -19.84
N TYR A 33 -7.45 -27.74 -20.94
CA TYR A 33 -6.36 -26.78 -20.87
C TYR A 33 -6.82 -25.37 -20.51
N VAL A 34 -8.01 -24.92 -20.94
CA VAL A 34 -8.59 -23.65 -20.48
C VAL A 34 -8.85 -23.68 -18.98
N ALA A 35 -9.39 -24.79 -18.44
CA ALA A 35 -9.62 -24.92 -17.00
C ALA A 35 -8.31 -24.86 -16.20
N LEU A 36 -7.27 -25.56 -16.67
CA LEU A 36 -5.92 -25.51 -16.07
C LEU A 36 -5.30 -24.11 -16.18
N TYR A 37 -5.54 -23.40 -17.28
CA TYR A 37 -5.15 -22.00 -17.42
C TYR A 37 -5.83 -21.11 -16.37
N GLU A 38 -7.16 -21.23 -16.19
CA GLU A 38 -7.89 -20.40 -15.22
C GLU A 38 -7.43 -20.69 -13.78
N GLU A 39 -7.19 -21.95 -13.43
CA GLU A 39 -6.64 -22.34 -12.13
C GLU A 39 -5.23 -21.78 -11.92
N ALA A 40 -4.34 -21.97 -12.88
CA ALA A 40 -2.98 -21.44 -12.82
C ALA A 40 -2.98 -19.90 -12.74
N ASN A 41 -3.84 -19.22 -13.50
CA ASN A 41 -3.96 -17.78 -13.50
C ASN A 41 -4.52 -17.25 -12.18
N ALA A 42 -5.52 -17.92 -11.59
CA ALA A 42 -6.05 -17.58 -10.27
C ALA A 42 -5.01 -17.75 -9.15
N LEU A 43 -4.05 -18.67 -9.32
CA LEU A 43 -2.93 -18.91 -8.42
C LEU A 43 -1.70 -18.04 -8.72
N GLY A 44 -1.77 -17.12 -9.70
CA GLY A 44 -0.63 -16.27 -10.11
C GLY A 44 0.53 -17.04 -10.76
N LYS A 45 0.29 -18.27 -11.25
CA LYS A 45 1.27 -19.12 -11.91
C LYS A 45 1.39 -18.80 -13.40
N ASP A 46 1.85 -17.59 -13.70
CA ASP A 46 1.87 -17.03 -15.06
C ASP A 46 2.52 -17.91 -16.13
N THR A 47 3.62 -18.60 -15.80
CA THR A 47 4.32 -19.47 -16.75
C THR A 47 3.50 -20.73 -17.08
N GLU A 48 2.85 -21.32 -16.08
CA GLU A 48 1.97 -22.48 -16.26
C GLU A 48 0.69 -22.07 -16.98
N ALA A 49 0.07 -20.96 -16.56
CA ALA A 49 -1.09 -20.37 -17.21
C ALA A 49 -0.83 -20.13 -18.70
N LEU A 50 0.28 -19.48 -19.05
CA LEU A 50 0.64 -19.25 -20.44
C LEU A 50 0.87 -20.56 -21.22
N SER A 51 1.50 -21.56 -20.59
CA SER A 51 1.72 -22.88 -21.20
C SER A 51 0.40 -23.58 -21.51
N TYR A 52 -0.53 -23.62 -20.56
CA TYR A 52 -1.86 -24.19 -20.77
C TYR A 52 -2.65 -23.41 -21.81
N LEU A 53 -2.58 -22.08 -21.78
CA LEU A 53 -3.26 -21.23 -22.74
C LEU A 53 -2.77 -21.48 -24.18
N LYS A 54 -1.47 -21.65 -24.38
CA LYS A 54 -0.89 -22.00 -25.69
C LYS A 54 -1.36 -23.38 -26.15
N LYS A 55 -1.32 -24.39 -25.27
CA LYS A 55 -1.82 -25.74 -25.60
C LYS A 55 -3.30 -25.74 -25.94
N ALA A 56 -4.12 -24.99 -25.20
CA ALA A 56 -5.53 -24.82 -25.52
C ALA A 56 -5.73 -24.18 -26.89
N ALA A 57 -4.98 -23.13 -27.22
CA ALA A 57 -5.05 -22.48 -28.53
C ALA A 57 -4.60 -23.41 -29.67
N GLU A 58 -3.60 -24.28 -29.45
CA GLU A 58 -3.15 -25.29 -30.42
C GLU A 58 -4.24 -26.32 -30.75
N THR A 59 -5.19 -26.57 -29.84
CA THR A 59 -6.36 -27.41 -30.12
C THR A 59 -7.45 -26.70 -30.95
N GLY A 60 -7.27 -25.40 -31.23
CA GLY A 60 -8.22 -24.56 -31.94
C GLY A 60 -9.36 -24.02 -31.05
N ASP A 61 -9.22 -24.06 -29.73
CA ASP A 61 -10.19 -23.51 -28.78
C ASP A 61 -10.29 -21.97 -28.94
N ALA A 62 -11.49 -21.48 -29.25
CA ALA A 62 -11.70 -20.07 -29.57
C ALA A 62 -11.50 -19.15 -28.35
N THR A 63 -11.79 -19.63 -27.14
CA THR A 63 -11.58 -18.85 -25.90
C THR A 63 -10.09 -18.70 -25.63
N ALA A 64 -9.32 -19.77 -25.81
CA ALA A 64 -7.88 -19.75 -25.67
C ALA A 64 -7.20 -18.87 -26.72
N GLU A 65 -7.62 -18.96 -27.98
CA GLU A 65 -7.15 -18.08 -29.05
C GLU A 65 -7.45 -16.60 -28.73
N SER A 66 -8.68 -16.29 -28.30
CA SER A 66 -9.09 -14.94 -27.88
C SER A 66 -8.18 -14.37 -26.79
N ARG A 67 -7.93 -15.16 -25.73
CA ARG A 67 -7.09 -14.76 -24.59
C ARG A 67 -5.61 -14.65 -24.95
N LEU A 68 -5.10 -15.56 -25.77
CA LEU A 68 -3.73 -15.52 -26.24
C LEU A 68 -3.50 -14.31 -27.16
N GLY A 69 -4.47 -14.01 -28.01
CA GLY A 69 -4.49 -12.80 -28.83
C GLY A 69 -4.47 -11.52 -27.99
N ASP A 70 -5.32 -11.44 -26.97
CA ASP A 70 -5.36 -10.33 -26.00
C ASP A 70 -4.01 -10.15 -25.28
N ALA A 71 -3.35 -11.25 -24.92
CA ALA A 71 -2.03 -11.23 -24.28
C ALA A 71 -0.94 -10.65 -25.20
N TYR A 72 -0.92 -11.02 -26.48
CA TYR A 72 0.01 -10.46 -27.47
C TYR A 72 -0.23 -8.97 -27.76
N LEU A 73 -1.50 -8.54 -27.81
CA LEU A 73 -1.86 -7.14 -28.06
C LEU A 73 -1.50 -6.22 -26.88
N HIS A 74 -1.64 -6.71 -25.64
CA HIS A 74 -1.41 -5.93 -24.43
C HIS A 74 -0.09 -6.25 -23.73
N GLN A 75 0.84 -6.91 -24.40
CA GLN A 75 2.19 -7.20 -23.90
C GLN A 75 2.22 -7.99 -22.58
N ARG A 76 1.24 -8.87 -22.36
CA ARG A 76 1.15 -9.70 -21.14
C ARG A 76 2.06 -10.91 -21.25
N TYR A 77 2.55 -11.39 -20.10
CA TYR A 77 3.45 -12.55 -20.03
C TYR A 77 4.72 -12.41 -20.91
N GLY A 78 5.17 -11.17 -21.18
CA GLY A 78 6.30 -10.89 -22.07
C GLY A 78 6.02 -11.11 -23.56
N LEU A 79 4.76 -11.33 -23.96
CA LEU A 79 4.37 -11.52 -25.35
C LEU A 79 4.13 -10.20 -26.07
N ASN A 80 5.03 -9.78 -26.96
CA ASN A 80 4.84 -8.55 -27.74
C ASN A 80 4.89 -8.83 -29.25
N ASN A 81 3.73 -9.17 -29.82
CA ASN A 81 3.57 -9.34 -31.26
C ASN A 81 2.12 -9.02 -31.67
N PRO A 82 1.79 -7.72 -31.87
CA PRO A 82 0.44 -7.28 -32.17
C PRO A 82 -0.17 -7.93 -33.42
N THR A 83 0.64 -8.20 -34.46
CA THR A 83 0.17 -8.87 -35.68
C THR A 83 -0.28 -10.30 -35.40
N LEU A 84 0.50 -11.06 -34.63
CA LEU A 84 0.10 -12.40 -34.20
C LEU A 84 -1.11 -12.34 -33.25
N GLY A 85 -1.16 -11.33 -32.39
CA GLY A 85 -2.31 -11.05 -31.54
C GLY A 85 -3.60 -10.85 -32.35
N PHE A 86 -3.53 -10.02 -33.41
CA PHE A 86 -4.62 -9.82 -34.36
C PHE A 86 -5.03 -11.13 -35.04
N THR A 87 -4.09 -11.96 -35.51
CA THR A 87 -4.42 -13.25 -36.14
C THR A 87 -5.20 -14.17 -35.21
N TYR A 88 -4.81 -14.27 -33.94
CA TYR A 88 -5.53 -15.07 -32.95
C TYR A 88 -6.93 -14.49 -32.64
N VAL A 89 -7.02 -13.18 -32.43
CA VAL A 89 -8.32 -12.51 -32.21
C VAL A 89 -9.24 -12.69 -33.41
N GLN A 90 -8.72 -12.58 -34.63
CA GLN A 90 -9.48 -12.80 -35.85
C GLN A 90 -10.01 -14.23 -35.94
N SER A 91 -9.14 -15.22 -35.75
CA SER A 91 -9.54 -16.65 -35.75
C SER A 91 -10.62 -16.93 -34.72
N ALA A 92 -10.45 -16.46 -33.48
CA ALA A 92 -11.41 -16.65 -32.41
C ALA A 92 -12.77 -15.99 -32.71
N ALA A 93 -12.77 -14.77 -33.27
CA ALA A 93 -13.97 -14.06 -33.66
C ALA A 93 -14.73 -14.77 -34.79
N GLU A 94 -14.01 -15.30 -35.79
CA GLU A 94 -14.57 -16.09 -36.89
C GLU A 94 -15.18 -17.41 -36.39
N LYS A 95 -14.68 -17.96 -35.29
CA LYS A 95 -15.22 -19.16 -34.61
C LYS A 95 -16.42 -18.90 -33.71
N GLY A 96 -16.86 -17.65 -33.54
CA GLY A 96 -18.04 -17.34 -32.73
C GLY A 96 -17.75 -16.81 -31.32
N GLU A 97 -16.48 -16.62 -30.93
CA GLU A 97 -16.17 -16.16 -29.57
C GLU A 97 -16.51 -14.67 -29.39
N ALA A 98 -17.45 -14.39 -28.49
CA ALA A 98 -18.09 -13.09 -28.38
C ALA A 98 -17.12 -11.97 -27.95
N ARG A 99 -16.18 -12.26 -27.04
CA ARG A 99 -15.17 -11.27 -26.61
C ARG A 99 -14.18 -10.98 -27.73
N ALA A 100 -13.77 -11.97 -28.51
CA ALA A 100 -12.90 -11.83 -29.67
C ALA A 100 -13.56 -10.98 -30.75
N MET A 101 -14.87 -11.14 -30.98
CA MET A 101 -15.61 -10.26 -31.89
C MET A 101 -15.57 -8.80 -31.42
N THR A 102 -15.79 -8.54 -30.14
CA THR A 102 -15.64 -7.18 -29.58
C THR A 102 -14.22 -6.65 -29.76
N ASN A 103 -13.20 -7.45 -29.43
CA ASN A 103 -11.80 -7.07 -29.59
C ASN A 103 -11.44 -6.78 -31.05
N LEU A 104 -11.90 -7.62 -31.99
CA LEU A 104 -11.71 -7.41 -33.42
C LEU A 104 -12.39 -6.12 -33.89
N GLY A 105 -13.60 -5.85 -33.39
CA GLY A 105 -14.29 -4.59 -33.61
C GLY A 105 -13.48 -3.38 -33.14
N ILE A 106 -12.85 -3.45 -31.95
CA ILE A 106 -11.98 -2.40 -31.40
C ILE A 106 -10.75 -2.19 -32.29
N LEU A 107 -10.12 -3.27 -32.77
CA LEU A 107 -8.95 -3.17 -33.65
C LEU A 107 -9.28 -2.41 -34.95
N TYR A 108 -10.43 -2.70 -35.56
CA TYR A 108 -10.91 -1.94 -36.73
C TYR A 108 -11.39 -0.53 -36.38
N LEU A 109 -11.92 -0.30 -35.18
CA LEU A 109 -12.33 1.02 -34.71
C LEU A 109 -11.12 1.95 -34.54
N ASN A 110 -10.01 1.47 -33.97
CA ASN A 110 -8.84 2.27 -33.63
C ASN A 110 -7.84 2.38 -34.79
N GLY A 111 -7.68 1.33 -35.60
CA GLY A 111 -6.76 1.34 -36.73
C GLY A 111 -5.27 1.13 -36.40
N GLU A 112 -4.95 0.57 -35.23
CA GLU A 112 -3.56 0.48 -34.72
C GLU A 112 -2.77 -0.70 -35.32
N VAL A 113 -3.42 -1.86 -35.49
CA VAL A 113 -2.80 -3.10 -36.01
C VAL A 113 -3.28 -3.45 -37.41
N VAL A 114 -4.45 -2.92 -37.78
CA VAL A 114 -5.09 -3.05 -39.09
C VAL A 114 -5.60 -1.68 -39.53
N GLU A 115 -5.89 -1.51 -40.81
CA GLU A 115 -6.48 -0.25 -41.30
C GLU A 115 -7.82 0.03 -40.62
N GLN A 116 -8.03 1.27 -40.17
CA GLN A 116 -9.27 1.70 -39.54
C GLN A 116 -10.46 1.49 -40.47
N ASN A 117 -11.50 0.82 -39.99
CA ASN A 117 -12.69 0.50 -40.78
C ASN A 117 -13.94 0.48 -39.90
N TYR A 118 -14.62 1.62 -39.79
CA TYR A 118 -15.82 1.75 -38.95
C TYR A 118 -17.00 0.85 -39.37
N PRO A 119 -17.32 0.69 -40.67
CA PRO A 119 -18.36 -0.27 -41.07
C PRO A 119 -18.07 -1.70 -40.64
N LEU A 120 -16.81 -2.14 -40.71
CA LEU A 120 -16.41 -3.48 -40.28
C LEU A 120 -16.41 -3.61 -38.76
N ALA A 121 -15.94 -2.59 -38.04
CA ALA A 121 -16.04 -2.52 -36.58
C ALA A 121 -17.50 -2.68 -36.11
N TYR A 122 -18.43 -1.94 -36.74
CA TYR A 122 -19.86 -2.05 -36.47
C TYR A 122 -20.38 -3.49 -36.65
N GLN A 123 -20.04 -4.14 -37.76
CA GLN A 123 -20.49 -5.52 -38.03
C GLN A 123 -20.00 -6.49 -36.95
N TRP A 124 -18.76 -6.33 -36.48
CA TRP A 124 -18.23 -7.16 -35.40
C TRP A 124 -18.88 -6.88 -34.05
N PHE A 125 -19.12 -5.61 -33.71
CA PHE A 125 -19.85 -5.27 -32.49
C PHE A 125 -21.30 -5.77 -32.50
N GLU A 126 -22.00 -5.71 -33.63
CA GLU A 126 -23.35 -6.30 -33.74
C GLU A 126 -23.32 -7.81 -33.51
N LYS A 127 -22.37 -8.53 -34.12
CA LYS A 127 -22.21 -9.97 -33.91
C LYS A 127 -21.87 -10.30 -32.46
N ALA A 128 -20.97 -9.53 -31.85
CA ALA A 128 -20.59 -9.71 -30.44
C ALA A 128 -21.78 -9.48 -29.51
N HIS A 129 -22.56 -8.41 -29.75
CA HIS A 129 -23.75 -8.10 -28.99
C HIS A 129 -24.82 -9.21 -29.11
N ALA A 130 -25.07 -9.69 -30.34
CA ALA A 130 -25.97 -10.81 -30.59
C ALA A 130 -25.50 -12.12 -29.93
N SER A 131 -24.18 -12.28 -29.77
CA SER A 131 -23.54 -13.40 -29.07
C SER A 131 -23.46 -13.20 -27.55
N GLY A 132 -24.02 -12.12 -27.02
CA GLY A 132 -24.14 -11.87 -25.58
C GLY A 132 -22.98 -11.14 -24.93
N ASP A 133 -21.99 -10.64 -25.70
CA ASP A 133 -20.89 -9.86 -25.13
C ASP A 133 -21.41 -8.60 -24.44
N MET A 134 -20.98 -8.40 -23.18
CA MET A 134 -21.49 -7.32 -22.33
C MET A 134 -20.90 -5.95 -22.68
N LYS A 135 -19.73 -5.91 -23.36
CA LYS A 135 -19.06 -4.67 -23.74
C LYS A 135 -19.45 -4.18 -25.13
N ALA A 136 -19.88 -5.08 -26.02
CA ALA A 136 -20.29 -4.73 -27.37
C ALA A 136 -21.33 -3.60 -27.46
N PRO A 137 -22.40 -3.54 -26.63
CA PRO A 137 -23.36 -2.44 -26.70
C PRO A 137 -22.73 -1.07 -26.47
N ARG A 138 -21.73 -0.95 -25.57
CA ARG A 138 -21.00 0.31 -25.36
C ARG A 138 -20.42 0.85 -26.68
N TYR A 139 -19.77 -0.01 -27.46
CA TYR A 139 -19.15 0.41 -28.72
C TYR A 139 -20.18 0.68 -29.82
N LEU A 140 -21.29 -0.06 -29.86
CA LEU A 140 -22.42 0.28 -30.73
C LEU A 140 -22.98 1.66 -30.40
N GLY A 141 -23.11 1.98 -29.10
CA GLY A 141 -23.48 3.31 -28.63
C GLY A 141 -22.55 4.40 -29.15
N ILE A 142 -21.23 4.20 -29.04
CA ILE A 142 -20.20 5.14 -29.53
C ILE A 142 -20.31 5.34 -31.05
N ILE A 143 -20.52 4.28 -31.82
CA ILE A 143 -20.66 4.36 -33.28
C ILE A 143 -21.87 5.24 -33.65
N TYR A 144 -23.01 5.03 -32.99
CA TYR A 144 -24.22 5.80 -33.27
C TYR A 144 -24.15 7.23 -32.74
N GLU A 145 -23.52 7.47 -31.60
CA GLU A 145 -23.35 8.83 -31.06
C GLU A 145 -22.45 9.67 -31.98
N LYS A 146 -21.29 9.12 -32.37
CA LYS A 146 -20.27 9.84 -33.15
C LYS A 146 -20.47 9.76 -34.67
N GLY A 147 -21.39 8.92 -35.15
CA GLY A 147 -21.58 8.68 -36.59
C GLY A 147 -20.37 8.02 -37.26
N LEU A 148 -19.75 7.02 -36.61
CA LEU A 148 -18.56 6.36 -37.15
C LEU A 148 -18.96 5.33 -38.21
N GLY A 149 -18.76 5.67 -39.49
CA GLY A 149 -19.16 4.82 -40.62
C GLY A 149 -20.67 4.76 -40.86
N LYS A 150 -21.45 5.62 -40.18
CA LYS A 150 -22.90 5.78 -40.28
C LYS A 150 -23.29 7.23 -39.96
N THR A 151 -24.52 7.63 -40.24
CA THR A 151 -25.04 8.90 -39.72
C THR A 151 -25.27 8.82 -38.21
N PRO A 152 -24.96 9.87 -37.42
CA PRO A 152 -25.29 9.90 -36.01
C PRO A 152 -26.77 9.62 -35.72
N ASP A 153 -27.06 8.87 -34.66
CA ASP A 153 -28.41 8.52 -34.19
C ASP A 153 -28.39 8.37 -32.66
N TYR A 154 -28.72 9.45 -31.96
CA TYR A 154 -28.67 9.48 -30.50
C TYR A 154 -29.73 8.59 -29.82
N VAL A 155 -30.84 8.28 -30.51
CA VAL A 155 -31.87 7.37 -29.97
C VAL A 155 -31.34 5.94 -29.93
N LYS A 156 -30.61 5.53 -30.97
CA LYS A 156 -29.91 4.24 -30.93
C LYS A 156 -28.75 4.25 -29.96
N ALA A 157 -27.99 5.34 -29.89
CA ALA A 157 -26.90 5.47 -28.93
C ALA A 157 -27.40 5.28 -27.49
N SER A 158 -28.48 5.98 -27.10
CA SER A 158 -29.08 5.86 -25.76
C SER A 158 -29.59 4.46 -25.48
N THR A 159 -30.18 3.79 -26.48
CA THR A 159 -30.64 2.40 -26.37
C THR A 159 -29.48 1.45 -26.06
N PHE A 160 -28.37 1.55 -26.79
CA PHE A 160 -27.21 0.68 -26.60
C PHE A 160 -26.46 1.00 -25.31
N TYR A 161 -26.27 2.28 -24.96
CA TYR A 161 -25.66 2.66 -23.69
C TYR A 161 -26.52 2.18 -22.51
N LYS A 162 -27.84 2.30 -22.58
CA LYS A 162 -28.74 1.75 -21.55
C LYS A 162 -28.56 0.24 -21.38
N ALA A 163 -28.49 -0.52 -22.48
CA ALA A 163 -28.31 -1.96 -22.41
C ALA A 163 -26.99 -2.38 -21.73
N ALA A 164 -25.91 -1.60 -21.88
CA ALA A 164 -24.63 -1.83 -21.20
C ALA A 164 -24.64 -1.29 -19.75
N ALA A 165 -25.23 -0.11 -19.52
CA ALA A 165 -25.33 0.51 -18.19
C ALA A 165 -26.17 -0.35 -17.22
N ASP A 166 -27.28 -0.93 -17.69
CA ASP A 166 -28.12 -1.84 -16.90
C ASP A 166 -27.37 -3.14 -16.48
N LYS A 167 -26.23 -3.42 -17.12
CA LYS A 167 -25.31 -4.52 -16.78
C LYS A 167 -24.09 -4.08 -15.98
N GLY A 168 -24.04 -2.82 -15.55
CA GLY A 168 -22.96 -2.26 -14.74
C GLY A 168 -21.75 -1.75 -15.54
N ASP A 169 -21.86 -1.54 -16.86
CA ASP A 169 -20.76 -0.91 -17.61
C ASP A 169 -20.66 0.58 -17.26
N ILE A 170 -19.62 0.92 -16.49
CA ILE A 170 -19.36 2.26 -15.94
C ILE A 170 -19.26 3.32 -17.03
N THR A 171 -18.58 3.03 -18.14
CA THR A 171 -18.46 4.02 -19.23
C THR A 171 -19.80 4.26 -19.92
N SER A 172 -20.64 3.24 -20.06
CA SER A 172 -21.98 3.41 -20.62
C SER A 172 -22.92 4.14 -19.65
N GLN A 173 -22.76 3.96 -18.34
CA GLN A 173 -23.46 4.78 -17.33
C GLN A 173 -23.11 6.27 -17.52
N TYR A 174 -21.81 6.59 -17.61
CA TYR A 174 -21.35 7.95 -17.90
C TYR A 174 -21.89 8.49 -19.24
N ASN A 175 -21.78 7.73 -20.33
CA ASN A 175 -22.25 8.19 -21.64
C ASN A 175 -23.77 8.37 -21.68
N LEU A 176 -24.54 7.47 -21.04
CA LEU A 176 -25.99 7.61 -20.95
C LEU A 176 -26.39 8.81 -20.09
N ALA A 177 -25.65 9.07 -19.00
CA ALA A 177 -25.84 10.27 -18.18
C ALA A 177 -25.67 11.53 -19.02
N HIS A 178 -24.61 11.60 -19.84
CA HIS A 178 -24.37 12.71 -20.75
C HIS A 178 -25.50 12.91 -21.78
N LEU A 179 -26.10 11.83 -22.29
CA LEU A 179 -27.27 11.94 -23.19
C LEU A 179 -28.50 12.51 -22.47
N TYR A 180 -28.76 12.11 -21.22
CA TYR A 180 -29.83 12.67 -20.40
C TYR A 180 -29.57 14.13 -19.99
N GLU A 181 -28.31 14.48 -19.71
CA GLU A 181 -27.88 15.84 -19.44
C GLU A 181 -28.15 16.76 -20.64
N ALA A 182 -27.79 16.33 -21.84
CA ALA A 182 -27.92 17.13 -23.05
C ALA A 182 -29.30 17.02 -23.75
N GLY A 183 -30.14 16.06 -23.37
CA GLY A 183 -31.41 15.79 -24.07
C GLY A 183 -31.22 15.22 -25.48
N LEU A 184 -30.16 14.43 -25.70
CA LEU A 184 -29.79 13.89 -27.00
C LEU A 184 -30.35 12.47 -27.17
N GLY A 185 -31.35 12.32 -28.04
CA GLY A 185 -31.99 11.02 -28.29
C GLY A 185 -32.81 10.46 -27.12
N VAL A 186 -32.96 11.25 -26.05
CA VAL A 186 -33.80 11.03 -24.88
C VAL A 186 -34.31 12.38 -24.40
N ASP A 187 -35.43 12.40 -23.67
CA ASP A 187 -35.88 13.62 -22.99
C ASP A 187 -34.85 14.03 -21.93
N GLN A 188 -34.49 15.31 -21.90
CA GLN A 188 -33.53 15.85 -20.94
C GLN A 188 -34.00 15.56 -19.51
N SER A 189 -33.11 15.02 -18.68
CA SER A 189 -33.42 14.70 -17.28
C SER A 189 -32.16 14.72 -16.42
N TRP A 190 -31.96 15.83 -15.71
CA TRP A 190 -30.84 16.00 -14.78
C TRP A 190 -30.85 14.95 -13.66
N THR A 191 -32.03 14.61 -13.13
CA THR A 191 -32.15 13.57 -12.09
C THR A 191 -31.62 12.22 -12.56
N LYS A 192 -31.93 11.81 -13.80
CA LYS A 192 -31.40 10.56 -14.37
C LYS A 192 -29.92 10.67 -14.70
N ALA A 193 -29.46 11.82 -15.17
CA ALA A 193 -28.05 12.05 -15.44
C ALA A 193 -27.21 11.93 -14.16
N ILE A 194 -27.64 12.57 -13.07
CA ILE A 194 -26.94 12.53 -11.78
C ILE A 194 -26.88 11.11 -11.22
N ASP A 195 -28.00 10.39 -11.19
CA ASP A 195 -28.04 8.99 -10.72
C ASP A 195 -27.06 8.11 -11.51
N LEU A 196 -27.02 8.24 -12.84
CA LEU A 196 -26.09 7.49 -13.68
C LEU A 196 -24.62 7.94 -13.51
N TYR A 197 -24.36 9.23 -13.31
CA TYR A 197 -23.02 9.72 -12.99
C TYR A 197 -22.55 9.18 -11.62
N GLU A 198 -23.41 9.15 -10.60
CA GLU A 198 -23.08 8.59 -9.28
C GLU A 198 -22.78 7.09 -9.35
N GLN A 199 -23.59 6.33 -10.11
CA GLN A 199 -23.32 4.92 -10.39
C GLN A 199 -21.96 4.73 -11.07
N SER A 200 -21.67 5.54 -12.10
CA SER A 200 -20.37 5.53 -12.77
C SER A 200 -19.23 5.87 -11.79
N ALA A 201 -19.42 6.86 -10.93
CA ALA A 201 -18.42 7.33 -9.97
C ALA A 201 -18.13 6.33 -8.81
N THR A 202 -18.99 5.33 -8.62
CA THR A 202 -18.91 4.37 -7.49
C THR A 202 -17.60 3.57 -7.47
N ARG A 203 -17.00 3.31 -8.63
CA ARG A 203 -15.74 2.55 -8.71
C ARG A 203 -14.54 3.29 -8.14
N GLY A 204 -14.57 4.62 -8.08
CA GLY A 204 -13.54 5.39 -7.39
C GLY A 204 -12.18 5.46 -8.10
N ASP A 205 -12.10 5.10 -9.39
CA ASP A 205 -10.84 5.01 -10.13
C ASP A 205 -10.82 5.88 -11.41
N ILE A 206 -9.69 5.86 -12.12
CA ILE A 206 -9.43 6.68 -13.33
C ILE A 206 -10.53 6.50 -14.39
N ILE A 207 -11.14 5.32 -14.51
CA ILE A 207 -12.21 5.06 -15.49
C ILE A 207 -13.47 5.89 -15.14
N SER A 208 -13.74 6.04 -13.85
CA SER A 208 -14.89 6.78 -13.32
C SER A 208 -14.66 8.28 -13.12
N MET A 209 -13.42 8.74 -13.25
CA MET A 209 -12.99 10.12 -13.02
C MET A 209 -13.82 11.17 -13.82
N PRO A 210 -14.18 10.96 -15.11
CA PRO A 210 -15.02 11.91 -15.84
C PRO A 210 -16.39 12.14 -15.19
N ALA A 211 -16.99 11.10 -14.59
CA ALA A 211 -18.28 11.22 -13.89
C ALA A 211 -18.15 12.04 -12.60
N MET A 212 -17.05 11.88 -11.86
CA MET A 212 -16.76 12.70 -10.68
C MET A 212 -16.62 14.18 -11.06
N VAL A 213 -15.92 14.50 -12.14
CA VAL A 213 -15.80 15.87 -12.64
C VAL A 213 -17.17 16.43 -13.05
N ALA A 214 -18.00 15.64 -13.74
CA ALA A 214 -19.35 16.05 -14.12
C ALA A 214 -20.23 16.35 -12.89
N LEU A 215 -20.20 15.49 -11.87
CA LEU A 215 -20.91 15.72 -10.61
C LEU A 215 -20.42 17.00 -9.92
N GLY A 216 -19.09 17.21 -9.86
CA GLY A 216 -18.51 18.46 -9.36
C GLY A 216 -19.09 19.70 -10.03
N LYS A 217 -19.17 19.70 -11.37
CA LYS A 217 -19.75 20.80 -12.18
C LYS A 217 -21.24 20.99 -11.94
N ILE A 218 -21.99 19.90 -11.81
CA ILE A 218 -23.43 19.92 -11.58
C ILE A 218 -23.74 20.60 -10.24
N TYR A 219 -23.09 20.16 -9.15
CA TYR A 219 -23.28 20.74 -7.83
C TYR A 219 -22.72 22.17 -7.73
N GLU A 220 -21.58 22.46 -8.37
CA GLU A 220 -20.99 23.80 -8.43
C GLU A 220 -21.93 24.82 -9.11
N SER A 221 -22.56 24.42 -10.21
CA SER A 221 -23.46 25.28 -10.98
C SER A 221 -24.89 25.31 -10.43
N GLY A 222 -25.33 24.28 -9.70
CA GLY A 222 -26.72 24.10 -9.31
C GLY A 222 -27.64 23.78 -10.49
N THR A 223 -27.12 23.07 -11.50
CA THR A 223 -27.91 22.71 -12.68
C THR A 223 -28.61 21.38 -12.44
N GLY A 224 -29.95 21.41 -12.34
CA GLY A 224 -30.76 20.21 -12.09
C GLY A 224 -30.80 19.74 -10.63
N VAL A 225 -30.02 20.37 -9.77
CA VAL A 225 -30.01 20.23 -8.30
C VAL A 225 -29.82 21.60 -7.65
N GLU A 226 -30.02 21.71 -6.34
CA GLU A 226 -29.60 22.90 -5.62
C GLU A 226 -28.07 23.07 -5.71
N LYS A 227 -27.61 24.31 -5.85
CA LYS A 227 -26.18 24.62 -5.85
C LYS A 227 -25.58 24.26 -4.49
N ASP A 228 -24.56 23.42 -4.51
CA ASP A 228 -23.87 22.95 -3.30
C ASP A 228 -22.36 22.89 -3.56
N VAL A 229 -21.62 23.87 -3.04
CA VAL A 229 -20.16 23.96 -3.23
C VAL A 229 -19.43 22.89 -2.40
N GLU A 230 -19.96 22.51 -1.23
CA GLU A 230 -19.33 21.49 -0.39
C GLU A 230 -19.41 20.12 -1.09
N GLN A 231 -20.59 19.79 -1.63
CA GLN A 231 -20.76 18.57 -2.42
C GLN A 231 -19.94 18.60 -3.72
N ALA A 232 -19.82 19.76 -4.38
CA ALA A 232 -18.93 19.90 -5.53
C ALA A 232 -17.48 19.60 -5.16
N LEU A 233 -16.99 20.12 -4.02
CA LEU A 233 -15.65 19.87 -3.52
C LEU A 233 -15.43 18.40 -3.17
N VAL A 234 -16.42 17.69 -2.64
CA VAL A 234 -16.32 16.23 -2.42
C VAL A 234 -16.00 15.52 -3.73
N TRP A 235 -16.69 15.85 -4.82
CA TRP A 235 -16.49 15.22 -6.12
C TRP A 235 -15.19 15.66 -6.79
N TYR A 236 -14.86 16.95 -6.75
CA TYR A 236 -13.59 17.46 -7.28
C TYR A 236 -12.38 16.89 -6.54
N ASN A 237 -12.41 16.76 -5.21
CA ASN A 237 -11.30 16.15 -4.48
C ASN A 237 -11.07 14.68 -4.90
N LYS A 238 -12.14 13.90 -5.14
CA LYS A 238 -12.01 12.52 -5.64
C LYS A 238 -11.32 12.47 -7.01
N ALA A 239 -11.73 13.34 -7.94
CA ALA A 239 -11.11 13.41 -9.26
C ALA A 239 -9.67 13.95 -9.22
N ALA A 240 -9.40 14.96 -8.38
CA ALA A 240 -8.08 15.54 -8.18
C ALA A 240 -7.07 14.52 -7.63
N ASN A 241 -7.51 13.65 -6.71
CA ASN A 241 -6.70 12.54 -6.18
C ASN A 241 -6.36 11.49 -7.25
N LEU A 242 -7.15 11.39 -8.31
CA LEU A 242 -6.89 10.54 -9.48
C LEU A 242 -6.06 11.25 -10.57
N GLY A 243 -5.69 12.50 -10.35
CA GLY A 243 -4.83 13.29 -11.24
C GLY A 243 -5.55 14.24 -12.19
N ASP A 244 -6.87 14.40 -12.08
CA ASP A 244 -7.62 15.34 -12.93
C ASP A 244 -7.20 16.80 -12.67
N GLN A 245 -6.73 17.48 -13.72
CA GLN A 245 -6.19 18.83 -13.61
C GLN A 245 -7.28 19.88 -13.41
N GLU A 246 -8.45 19.71 -14.03
CA GLU A 246 -9.56 20.65 -13.87
C GLU A 246 -10.07 20.60 -12.42
N ALA A 247 -10.24 19.40 -11.87
CA ALA A 247 -10.64 19.19 -10.49
C ALA A 247 -9.63 19.77 -9.50
N LYS A 248 -8.31 19.58 -9.72
CA LYS A 248 -7.26 20.22 -8.91
C LYS A 248 -7.36 21.74 -8.90
N ILE A 249 -7.57 22.35 -10.07
CA ILE A 249 -7.76 23.81 -10.19
C ILE A 249 -9.00 24.24 -9.41
N LYS A 250 -10.11 23.51 -9.53
CA LYS A 250 -11.35 23.80 -8.80
C LYS A 250 -11.16 23.71 -7.29
N VAL A 251 -10.52 22.65 -6.80
CA VAL A 251 -10.18 22.49 -5.38
C VAL A 251 -9.34 23.67 -4.91
N GLY A 252 -8.26 24.01 -5.63
CA GLY A 252 -7.41 25.14 -5.31
C GLY A 252 -8.14 26.48 -5.27
N GLN A 253 -9.02 26.75 -6.24
CA GLN A 253 -9.82 27.98 -6.30
C GLN A 253 -10.76 28.15 -5.10
N TYR A 254 -11.36 27.06 -4.62
CA TYR A 254 -12.25 27.10 -3.45
C TYR A 254 -11.47 27.12 -2.12
N GLN A 255 -10.37 26.38 -2.05
CA GLN A 255 -9.54 26.25 -0.85
C GLN A 255 -8.69 27.51 -0.61
N TYR A 256 -8.20 28.13 -1.70
CA TYR A 256 -7.28 29.27 -1.69
C TYR A 256 -7.79 30.39 -2.62
N PRO A 257 -8.95 31.01 -2.34
CA PRO A 257 -9.62 31.94 -3.25
C PRO A 257 -8.79 33.19 -3.61
N ASN A 258 -7.85 33.59 -2.75
CA ASN A 258 -6.95 34.71 -3.03
C ASN A 258 -5.65 34.29 -3.75
N SER A 259 -5.42 32.99 -3.93
CA SER A 259 -4.24 32.41 -4.59
C SER A 259 -4.66 31.38 -5.65
N PRO A 260 -5.35 31.79 -6.74
CA PRO A 260 -6.02 30.89 -7.67
C PRO A 260 -5.09 29.98 -8.51
N TYR A 261 -3.77 30.22 -8.45
CA TYR A 261 -2.75 29.41 -9.09
C TYR A 261 -2.20 28.32 -8.18
N ILE A 262 -2.56 28.31 -6.89
CA ILE A 262 -2.20 27.25 -5.96
C ILE A 262 -3.31 26.20 -6.02
N MET A 263 -2.96 24.99 -6.45
CA MET A 263 -3.89 23.88 -6.61
C MET A 263 -3.99 23.05 -5.33
N ASN A 264 -2.87 22.77 -4.67
CA ASN A 264 -2.82 21.95 -3.48
C ASN A 264 -1.74 22.41 -2.51
N VAL A 265 -1.96 22.16 -1.22
CA VAL A 265 -0.93 22.24 -0.18
C VAL A 265 -0.91 20.91 0.56
N ASN A 266 0.20 20.20 0.45
CA ASN A 266 0.37 18.87 1.04
C ASN A 266 1.25 18.97 2.28
N THR A 267 0.78 18.40 3.39
CA THR A 267 1.65 18.10 4.54
C THR A 267 2.48 16.87 4.20
N LEU A 268 3.80 16.98 4.25
CA LEU A 268 4.73 15.86 4.05
C LEU A 268 5.17 15.34 5.41
N VAL A 269 4.84 14.08 5.68
CA VAL A 269 5.10 13.42 6.97
C VAL A 269 6.25 12.43 6.80
N LYS A 270 7.10 12.32 7.82
CA LYS A 270 8.09 11.25 7.96
C LYS A 270 7.99 10.61 9.34
N VAL A 271 8.21 9.31 9.42
CA VAL A 271 8.38 8.59 10.68
C VAL A 271 9.85 8.64 11.06
N ILE A 272 10.16 9.27 12.19
CA ILE A 272 11.54 9.48 12.66
C ILE A 272 11.59 9.42 14.19
N GLY A 273 12.62 8.80 14.73
CA GLY A 273 12.79 8.69 16.18
C GLY A 273 11.57 8.04 16.85
N ASP A 274 10.82 8.86 17.59
CA ASP A 274 9.65 8.53 18.40
C ASP A 274 8.29 8.70 17.70
N GLY A 275 8.27 8.94 16.39
CA GLY A 275 7.04 8.84 15.63
C GLY A 275 6.99 9.67 14.36
N GLN A 276 5.80 9.73 13.78
CA GLN A 276 5.53 10.58 12.62
C GLN A 276 5.65 12.07 12.96
N LYS A 277 6.34 12.86 12.14
CA LYS A 277 6.46 14.32 12.29
C LYS A 277 6.17 14.99 10.96
N VAL A 278 5.67 16.22 10.99
CA VAL A 278 5.57 17.04 9.78
C VAL A 278 6.99 17.42 9.35
N ALA A 279 7.46 16.86 8.25
CA ALA A 279 8.81 17.03 7.72
C ALA A 279 8.91 18.02 6.56
N GLY A 280 7.77 18.40 5.99
CA GLY A 280 7.73 19.47 5.00
C GLY A 280 6.32 19.84 4.60
N VAL A 281 6.24 20.84 3.73
CA VAL A 281 5.01 21.26 3.06
C VAL A 281 5.30 21.35 1.56
N ALA A 282 4.43 20.78 0.73
CA ALA A 282 4.51 20.91 -0.73
C ALA A 282 3.36 21.75 -1.27
N ILE A 283 3.69 22.84 -1.94
CA ILE A 283 2.72 23.70 -2.63
C ILE A 283 2.72 23.32 -4.12
N GLU A 284 1.59 22.87 -4.64
CA GLU A 284 1.39 22.58 -6.07
C GLU A 284 0.83 23.83 -6.76
N TYR A 285 1.52 24.31 -7.79
CA TYR A 285 1.11 25.43 -8.64
C TYR A 285 0.53 24.95 -9.97
N SER A 286 -0.33 25.76 -10.59
CA SER A 286 -1.03 25.45 -11.84
C SER A 286 -0.13 25.20 -13.05
N SER A 287 1.13 25.59 -13.00
CA SER A 287 2.13 25.33 -14.02
C SER A 287 3.52 25.25 -13.40
N ASN A 288 4.53 24.86 -14.19
CA ASN A 288 5.90 24.74 -13.70
C ASN A 288 6.43 26.09 -13.21
N ILE A 289 7.18 26.09 -12.12
CA ILE A 289 7.79 27.27 -11.52
C ILE A 289 9.09 27.62 -12.26
N ASP A 290 9.35 28.91 -12.47
CA ASP A 290 10.67 29.42 -12.86
C ASP A 290 11.58 29.39 -11.63
N SER A 291 12.55 28.46 -11.63
CA SER A 291 13.46 28.24 -10.50
C SER A 291 14.27 29.47 -10.12
N SER A 292 14.48 30.42 -11.05
CA SER A 292 15.22 31.66 -10.77
C SER A 292 14.46 32.62 -9.86
N SER A 293 13.14 32.45 -9.73
CA SER A 293 12.27 33.27 -8.88
C SER A 293 12.18 32.77 -7.44
N LEU A 294 12.69 31.57 -7.13
CA LEU A 294 12.47 30.90 -5.85
C LEU A 294 13.58 31.23 -4.84
N GLN A 295 13.19 31.74 -3.67
CA GLN A 295 14.08 31.96 -2.53
C GLN A 295 13.51 31.33 -1.26
N LEU A 296 14.40 30.93 -0.35
CA LEU A 296 14.01 30.38 0.95
C LEU A 296 13.14 31.36 1.76
N ILE A 297 13.44 32.66 1.67
CA ILE A 297 12.72 33.72 2.39
C ILE A 297 11.28 33.91 1.89
N ASP A 298 10.92 33.34 0.74
CA ASP A 298 9.58 33.49 0.16
C ASP A 298 8.52 32.64 0.88
N PHE A 299 8.92 31.80 1.84
CA PHE A 299 8.03 30.90 2.55
C PHE A 299 8.20 31.02 4.07
N HIS A 300 7.10 30.87 4.79
CA HIS A 300 7.08 30.85 6.25
C HIS A 300 6.13 29.77 6.77
N VAL A 301 6.61 28.98 7.73
CA VAL A 301 5.80 28.02 8.49
C VAL A 301 5.88 28.39 9.96
N SER A 302 4.75 28.71 10.57
CA SER A 302 4.71 29.25 11.94
C SER A 302 5.30 28.27 12.95
N GLY A 303 6.24 28.73 13.77
CA GLY A 303 6.88 27.93 14.82
C GLY A 303 7.83 26.84 14.30
N ARG A 304 8.11 26.80 13.00
CA ARG A 304 8.97 25.78 12.38
C ARG A 304 10.16 26.41 11.67
N GLU A 305 11.32 25.77 11.77
CA GLU A 305 12.53 26.14 11.05
C GLU A 305 12.51 25.49 9.66
N ILE A 306 12.61 26.30 8.60
CA ILE A 306 12.73 25.83 7.21
C ILE A 306 14.21 25.55 6.94
N THR A 307 14.53 24.34 6.50
CA THR A 307 15.91 23.91 6.21
C THR A 307 16.25 24.02 4.74
N SER A 308 15.28 23.82 3.85
CA SER A 308 15.47 23.92 2.40
C SER A 308 14.17 24.26 1.67
N VAL A 309 14.31 24.88 0.49
CA VAL A 309 13.21 25.14 -0.44
C VAL A 309 13.69 24.80 -1.85
N TYR A 310 12.96 23.96 -2.57
CA TYR A 310 13.33 23.54 -3.93
C TYR A 310 12.14 23.09 -4.76
N LEU A 311 12.35 22.90 -6.07
CA LEU A 311 11.32 22.43 -6.99
C LEU A 311 11.27 20.91 -7.06
N SER A 312 10.08 20.38 -7.28
CA SER A 312 9.85 18.96 -7.57
C SER A 312 8.70 18.78 -8.56
N LYS A 313 8.65 17.60 -9.19
CA LYS A 313 7.51 17.17 -10.01
C LYS A 313 6.40 16.50 -9.21
N GLN A 314 6.67 16.19 -7.94
CA GLN A 314 5.77 15.48 -7.04
C GLN A 314 5.93 16.01 -5.61
N ALA A 315 4.92 15.83 -4.78
CA ALA A 315 4.94 16.20 -3.37
C ALA A 315 5.76 15.20 -2.53
N VAL A 316 7.10 15.25 -2.66
CA VAL A 316 8.04 14.32 -2.02
C VAL A 316 9.29 15.05 -1.52
N LEU A 317 9.82 14.62 -0.37
CA LEU A 317 11.02 15.16 0.27
C LEU A 317 12.31 14.58 -0.33
N GLY A 318 13.43 15.30 -0.21
CA GLY A 318 14.77 14.87 -0.62
C GLY A 318 15.02 14.69 -2.12
N LEU A 319 14.13 15.18 -3.01
CA LEU A 319 14.24 14.98 -4.46
C LEU A 319 14.15 16.33 -5.23
N PRO A 320 15.17 17.20 -5.13
CA PRO A 320 15.21 18.45 -5.87
C PRO A 320 15.33 18.21 -7.39
N MET A 321 14.59 19.00 -8.17
CA MET A 321 14.52 18.93 -9.63
C MET A 321 14.74 20.33 -10.23
N ASP A 322 15.26 20.41 -11.46
CA ASP A 322 15.44 21.69 -12.16
C ASP A 322 14.11 22.32 -12.62
N SER A 323 13.04 21.53 -12.69
CA SER A 323 11.72 21.96 -13.12
C SER A 323 10.64 21.15 -12.44
N GLY A 324 9.52 21.79 -12.11
CA GLY A 324 8.32 21.12 -11.68
C GLY A 324 7.25 22.10 -11.22
N SER A 325 6.05 21.59 -10.97
CA SER A 325 4.89 22.34 -10.48
C SER A 325 4.82 22.41 -8.95
N PHE A 326 5.70 21.71 -8.24
CA PHE A 326 5.74 21.72 -6.78
C PHE A 326 6.90 22.56 -6.26
N VAL A 327 6.61 23.38 -5.26
CA VAL A 327 7.63 23.90 -4.33
C VAL A 327 7.58 23.06 -3.07
N ILE A 328 8.70 22.43 -2.74
CA ILE A 328 8.89 21.68 -1.49
C ILE A 328 9.58 22.59 -0.49
N VAL A 329 8.96 22.75 0.68
CA VAL A 329 9.52 23.47 1.83
C VAL A 329 9.81 22.44 2.91
N GLU A 330 11.09 22.08 3.05
CA GLU A 330 11.51 21.12 4.08
C GLU A 330 11.65 21.81 5.42
N LEU A 331 11.18 21.11 6.45
CA LEU A 331 11.23 21.57 7.82
C LEU A 331 12.27 20.78 8.58
N LYS A 332 12.88 21.43 9.56
CA LYS A 332 13.74 20.77 10.53
C LYS A 332 12.94 19.73 11.32
N THR A 333 13.51 18.54 11.43
CA THR A 333 12.89 17.38 12.07
C THR A 333 13.91 16.62 12.91
N ASP A 334 14.48 17.29 13.90
CA ASP A 334 15.42 16.64 14.81
C ASP A 334 14.68 15.65 15.74
N ILE A 335 15.42 14.63 16.17
CA ILE A 335 15.03 13.86 17.36
C ILE A 335 15.35 14.77 18.53
N ASP A 336 14.34 15.11 19.34
CA ASP A 336 14.56 15.86 20.58
C ASP A 336 14.81 14.84 21.71
N PRO A 337 16.04 14.72 22.24
CA PRO A 337 16.34 13.80 23.33
C PRO A 337 15.44 14.02 24.55
N ALA A 338 14.93 15.24 24.76
CA ALA A 338 14.08 15.59 25.89
C ALA A 338 12.60 15.17 25.71
N SER A 339 12.13 14.91 24.47
CA SER A 339 10.78 14.36 24.25
C SER A 339 10.59 13.01 24.95
N SER A 340 11.70 12.28 25.14
CA SER A 340 11.77 11.00 25.84
C SER A 340 11.44 11.08 27.34
N GLN A 341 11.38 12.28 27.94
CA GLN A 341 10.98 12.50 29.35
C GLN A 341 9.52 12.94 29.52
N MET A 342 8.82 13.31 28.44
CA MET A 342 7.47 13.88 28.52
C MET A 342 6.33 12.92 28.18
N GLY A 343 6.64 11.67 27.82
CA GLY A 343 5.64 10.62 27.64
C GLY A 343 4.55 10.97 26.62
N GLY A 344 4.90 11.05 25.33
CA GLY A 344 3.94 10.99 24.23
C GLY A 344 4.13 12.05 23.13
N GLY A 345 4.23 11.56 21.89
CA GLY A 345 3.75 12.15 20.63
C GLY A 345 4.19 13.56 20.19
N PRO A 346 4.17 13.85 18.87
CA PRO A 346 4.62 15.15 18.34
C PRO A 346 3.76 16.33 18.82
N GLN A 347 4.41 17.48 19.04
CA GLN A 347 3.77 18.79 19.23
C GLN A 347 3.16 19.40 17.94
N ASP A 348 3.18 18.67 16.83
CA ASP A 348 2.59 19.13 15.57
C ASP A 348 1.06 19.09 15.65
N GLN A 349 0.39 20.16 15.24
CA GLN A 349 -1.06 20.33 15.40
C GLN A 349 -1.86 19.23 14.68
N ALA A 350 -2.21 18.19 15.42
CA ALA A 350 -3.18 17.17 15.05
C ALA A 350 -4.60 17.74 15.15
N LYS A 351 -5.39 17.64 14.06
CA LYS A 351 -6.85 17.76 14.16
C LYS A 351 -7.43 16.40 14.50
N GLY A 352 -7.81 16.21 15.76
CA GLY A 352 -8.46 14.98 16.23
C GLY A 352 -7.84 14.44 17.51
N SER A 353 -8.64 14.47 18.58
CA SER A 353 -8.34 14.04 19.95
C SER A 353 -7.44 14.97 20.77
N GLY A 354 -8.04 15.54 21.82
CA GLY A 354 -7.29 15.77 23.05
C GLY A 354 -6.93 14.40 23.61
N SER A 355 -5.74 13.90 23.29
CA SER A 355 -5.14 12.82 24.05
C SER A 355 -4.86 13.38 25.44
N SER A 356 -5.46 12.76 26.46
CA SER A 356 -5.04 12.98 27.84
C SER A 356 -3.53 12.70 27.92
N ASN A 357 -2.77 13.69 28.38
CA ASN A 357 -1.40 13.53 28.85
C ASN A 357 -1.40 12.60 30.07
N GLN A 358 -1.58 11.30 29.84
CA GLN A 358 -1.19 10.27 30.80
C GLN A 358 -0.02 9.51 30.18
N GLY A 359 1.18 10.07 30.37
CA GLY A 359 2.39 9.27 30.31
C GLY A 359 2.23 8.04 31.22
N PRO A 360 3.00 6.97 30.98
CA PRO A 360 2.89 5.76 31.78
C PRO A 360 3.05 6.14 33.26
N GLY A 361 1.98 5.93 34.03
CA GLY A 361 2.04 6.05 35.48
C GLY A 361 3.09 5.08 36.05
N PRO A 362 3.37 5.10 37.36
CA PRO A 362 4.50 4.38 37.97
C PRO A 362 4.44 2.83 37.91
N GLY A 363 3.61 2.21 37.07
CA GLY A 363 3.49 0.76 36.90
C GLY A 363 3.75 0.33 35.46
N GLY A 364 4.32 -0.86 35.29
CA GLY A 364 4.54 -1.49 33.99
C GLY A 364 3.25 -1.79 33.20
N PRO A 365 3.37 -2.38 31.99
CA PRO A 365 2.21 -2.73 31.19
C PRO A 365 1.27 -3.66 31.98
N LYS A 366 -0.03 -3.41 31.87
CA LYS A 366 -1.08 -4.20 32.54
C LYS A 366 -1.79 -5.04 31.51
N MET A 367 -1.53 -6.35 31.53
CA MET A 367 -2.12 -7.30 30.60
C MET A 367 -3.65 -7.16 30.55
N GLY A 368 -4.21 -7.19 29.34
CA GLY A 368 -5.65 -7.09 29.09
C GLY A 368 -6.22 -5.68 29.12
N GLN A 369 -5.43 -4.64 29.42
CA GLN A 369 -5.89 -3.26 29.30
C GLN A 369 -6.20 -2.94 27.83
N ILE A 370 -7.47 -2.65 27.53
CA ILE A 370 -7.96 -2.30 26.19
C ILE A 370 -7.69 -0.81 25.92
N SER A 371 -7.38 -0.47 24.67
CA SER A 371 -7.24 0.91 24.23
C SER A 371 -8.57 1.67 24.23
N ASP A 372 -8.54 2.91 24.73
CA ASP A 372 -9.60 3.91 24.59
C ASP A 372 -9.40 4.85 23.39
N LYS A 373 -8.30 4.70 22.64
CA LYS A 373 -8.02 5.49 21.43
C LYS A 373 -9.07 5.25 20.33
N PRO A 374 -9.44 6.30 19.57
CA PRO A 374 -10.33 6.17 18.42
C PRO A 374 -9.71 5.28 17.33
N ALA A 375 -10.56 4.65 16.53
CA ALA A 375 -10.13 3.89 15.36
C ALA A 375 -9.66 4.79 14.20
N GLU A 376 -10.02 6.08 14.24
CA GLU A 376 -9.65 7.07 13.24
C GLU A 376 -8.19 7.48 13.39
N ALA A 377 -7.45 7.49 12.27
CA ALA A 377 -6.06 7.91 12.25
C ALA A 377 -5.92 9.41 12.51
N VAL A 378 -5.00 9.76 13.41
CA VAL A 378 -4.60 11.14 13.62
C VAL A 378 -3.86 11.62 12.37
N THR A 379 -4.48 12.56 11.65
CA THR A 379 -3.88 13.17 10.46
C THR A 379 -3.13 14.42 10.87
N LEU A 380 -1.82 14.42 10.65
CA LEU A 380 -0.98 15.60 10.85
C LEU A 380 -1.30 16.63 9.77
N THR A 381 -1.52 17.89 10.17
CA THR A 381 -1.75 18.99 9.22
C THR A 381 -0.69 20.06 9.41
N SER A 382 -0.49 20.86 8.37
CA SER A 382 0.42 21.99 8.40
C SER A 382 -0.20 23.17 7.69
N SER A 383 0.36 24.34 7.95
CA SER A 383 -0.03 25.58 7.28
C SER A 383 1.22 26.37 6.92
N ILE A 384 1.19 26.98 5.75
CA ILE A 384 2.32 27.72 5.18
C ILE A 384 1.83 29.06 4.64
N SER A 385 2.68 30.08 4.69
CA SER A 385 2.45 31.34 3.99
C SER A 385 3.52 31.54 2.94
N GLN A 386 3.09 31.80 1.70
CA GLN A 386 3.94 32.37 0.67
C GLN A 386 4.03 33.88 0.94
N VAL A 387 5.22 34.37 1.28
CA VAL A 387 5.51 35.76 1.64
C VAL A 387 6.26 36.54 0.54
N GLY A 388 6.83 35.83 -0.44
CA GLY A 388 7.43 36.38 -1.66
C GLY A 388 6.64 36.05 -2.91
N ASP A 389 6.95 36.70 -4.03
CA ASP A 389 6.29 36.42 -5.31
C ASP A 389 6.93 35.19 -5.98
N VAL A 390 6.14 34.32 -6.59
CA VAL A 390 6.62 33.15 -7.34
C VAL A 390 6.29 33.33 -8.81
N SER A 391 7.27 33.16 -9.70
CA SER A 391 7.05 33.24 -11.15
C SER A 391 6.86 31.85 -11.74
N LEU A 392 5.85 31.70 -12.58
CA LEU A 392 5.62 30.47 -13.35
C LEU A 392 6.22 30.60 -14.75
N THR A 393 6.58 29.45 -15.32
CA THR A 393 7.21 29.34 -16.66
C THR A 393 6.30 29.78 -17.81
N ASP A 394 4.98 29.88 -17.59
CA ASP A 394 4.02 30.43 -18.54
C ASP A 394 3.95 31.97 -18.52
N GLY A 395 4.78 32.62 -17.69
CA GLY A 395 4.84 34.08 -17.53
C GLY A 395 3.91 34.62 -16.44
N THR A 396 3.13 33.77 -15.77
CA THR A 396 2.28 34.17 -14.64
C THR A 396 3.12 34.53 -13.43
N LEU A 397 2.84 35.69 -12.81
CA LEU A 397 3.42 36.09 -11.53
C LEU A 397 2.43 35.85 -10.41
N VAL A 398 2.69 34.84 -9.58
CA VAL A 398 1.87 34.52 -8.40
C VAL A 398 2.30 35.43 -7.26
N LYS A 399 1.51 36.49 -7.04
CA LYS A 399 1.75 37.47 -5.97
C LYS A 399 1.59 36.84 -4.60
N SER A 400 2.51 37.17 -3.68
CA SER A 400 2.34 36.80 -2.27
C SER A 400 1.09 37.47 -1.71
N THR A 401 0.16 36.67 -1.21
CA THR A 401 -0.99 37.14 -0.41
C THR A 401 -0.66 37.24 1.08
N LYS A 402 0.44 36.60 1.52
CA LYS A 402 0.80 36.37 2.93
C LYS A 402 -0.28 35.66 3.74
N GLU A 403 -1.31 35.12 3.09
CA GLU A 403 -2.34 34.35 3.74
C GLU A 403 -1.79 33.01 4.24
N VAL A 404 -2.46 32.46 5.24
CA VAL A 404 -2.14 31.14 5.75
C VAL A 404 -2.84 30.11 4.87
N LEU A 405 -2.05 29.36 4.11
CA LEU A 405 -2.50 28.27 3.28
C LEU A 405 -2.50 26.99 4.12
N ASN A 406 -3.69 26.50 4.47
CA ASN A 406 -3.83 25.24 5.19
C ASN A 406 -3.69 24.06 4.24
N SER A 407 -3.01 23.01 4.68
CA SER A 407 -2.90 21.79 3.90
C SER A 407 -4.25 21.14 3.66
N ASN A 408 -4.53 20.74 2.42
CA ASN A 408 -5.71 19.97 2.03
C ASN A 408 -5.42 18.47 1.86
N HIS A 409 -4.14 18.08 1.86
CA HIS A 409 -3.68 16.69 1.82
C HIS A 409 -2.57 16.43 2.82
N THR A 410 -2.42 15.16 3.21
CA THR A 410 -1.31 14.67 4.04
C THR A 410 -0.73 13.42 3.40
N LEU A 411 0.58 13.41 3.21
CA LEU A 411 1.32 12.33 2.56
C LEU A 411 2.35 11.77 3.53
N ASN A 412 2.27 10.48 3.81
CA ASN A 412 3.26 9.75 4.60
C ASN A 412 3.79 8.58 3.77
N PRO A 413 4.85 8.80 2.96
CA PRO A 413 5.40 7.76 2.09
C PRO A 413 5.99 6.58 2.87
N ASP A 414 6.43 6.77 4.11
CA ASP A 414 7.06 5.72 4.93
C ASP A 414 6.07 4.59 5.30
N ILE A 415 4.77 4.85 5.22
CA ILE A 415 3.71 3.87 5.51
C ILE A 415 2.85 3.54 4.28
N ALA A 416 3.03 4.26 3.16
CA ALA A 416 2.11 4.20 2.02
C ALA A 416 2.06 2.82 1.34
N ASP A 417 3.19 2.09 1.36
CA ASP A 417 3.31 0.78 0.74
C ASP A 417 2.91 -0.39 1.67
N PHE A 418 2.47 -0.10 2.90
CA PHE A 418 1.96 -1.12 3.82
C PHE A 418 0.47 -1.40 3.57
N GLN A 419 0.15 -2.67 3.35
CA GLN A 419 -1.23 -3.13 3.24
C GLN A 419 -1.83 -3.29 4.64
N GLN A 420 -2.95 -2.61 4.90
CA GLN A 420 -3.73 -2.77 6.13
C GLN A 420 -4.71 -3.93 5.95
N LEU A 421 -4.52 -5.01 6.71
CA LEU A 421 -5.20 -6.28 6.54
C LEU A 421 -5.72 -6.80 7.88
N THR A 422 -6.69 -7.72 7.81
CA THR A 422 -7.21 -8.43 8.97
C THR A 422 -7.05 -9.93 8.76
N PHE A 423 -6.52 -10.61 9.77
CA PHE A 423 -6.39 -12.07 9.82
C PHE A 423 -7.39 -12.62 10.81
N HIS A 424 -8.27 -13.51 10.34
CA HIS A 424 -9.18 -14.25 11.21
C HIS A 424 -8.55 -15.58 11.61
N ASP A 425 -8.18 -15.72 12.89
CA ASP A 425 -7.69 -16.98 13.42
C ASP A 425 -8.88 -17.86 13.86
N SER A 426 -9.09 -18.97 13.15
CA SER A 426 -10.19 -19.89 13.45
C SER A 426 -10.00 -20.72 14.72
N GLN A 427 -8.76 -20.88 15.20
CA GLN A 427 -8.48 -21.62 16.44
C GLN A 427 -8.91 -20.80 17.66
N PHE A 428 -8.61 -19.50 17.65
CA PHE A 428 -8.96 -18.58 18.74
C PHE A 428 -10.28 -17.84 18.48
N ASN A 429 -10.84 -17.95 17.27
CA ASN A 429 -12.02 -17.22 16.81
C ASN A 429 -11.89 -15.71 17.06
N LYS A 430 -10.74 -15.14 16.66
CA LYS A 430 -10.37 -13.74 16.89
C LYS A 430 -9.74 -13.13 15.64
N ASP A 431 -10.04 -11.87 15.41
CA ASP A 431 -9.45 -11.08 14.34
C ASP A 431 -8.22 -10.32 14.85
N LEU A 432 -7.14 -10.39 14.07
CA LEU A 432 -5.91 -9.63 14.27
C LEU A 432 -5.71 -8.66 13.11
N MET A 433 -5.67 -7.36 13.41
CA MET A 433 -5.25 -6.34 12.44
C MET A 433 -3.75 -6.41 12.24
N TYR A 434 -3.28 -6.24 11.01
CA TYR A 434 -1.86 -6.20 10.72
C TYR A 434 -1.55 -5.37 9.48
N ASN A 435 -0.31 -4.89 9.45
CA ASN A 435 0.27 -4.23 8.30
C ASN A 435 1.30 -5.15 7.66
N LEU A 436 1.21 -5.31 6.35
CA LEU A 436 2.15 -6.11 5.57
C LEU A 436 2.78 -5.26 4.48
N PHE A 437 4.10 -5.10 4.55
CA PHE A 437 4.88 -4.64 3.42
C PHE A 437 5.32 -5.86 2.60
N VAL A 438 4.99 -5.83 1.31
CA VAL A 438 5.44 -6.80 0.31
C VAL A 438 6.49 -6.11 -0.56
N PRO A 439 7.67 -6.72 -0.82
CA PRO A 439 8.67 -6.13 -1.70
C PRO A 439 8.09 -5.66 -3.04
N LYS A 440 8.45 -4.44 -3.47
CA LYS A 440 7.88 -3.78 -4.67
C LYS A 440 7.95 -4.64 -5.94
N ASN A 441 9.01 -5.45 -6.08
CA ASN A 441 9.23 -6.35 -7.21
C ASN A 441 9.15 -7.83 -6.80
N TYR A 442 8.22 -8.15 -5.89
CA TYR A 442 8.04 -9.51 -5.39
C TYR A 442 7.92 -10.53 -6.54
N ASP A 443 8.83 -11.49 -6.54
CA ASP A 443 8.84 -12.64 -7.44
C ASP A 443 8.61 -13.92 -6.61
N PRO A 444 7.50 -14.65 -6.81
CA PRO A 444 7.23 -15.88 -6.07
C PRO A 444 8.30 -16.98 -6.29
N LYS A 445 9.23 -16.83 -7.23
CA LYS A 445 10.37 -17.75 -7.44
C LYS A 445 11.58 -17.41 -6.56
N LYS A 446 11.64 -16.21 -5.98
CA LYS A 446 12.69 -15.78 -5.05
C LYS A 446 12.24 -16.05 -3.62
N SER A 447 13.21 -16.34 -2.74
CA SER A 447 12.97 -16.55 -1.31
C SER A 447 13.38 -15.32 -0.52
N TYR A 448 12.46 -14.79 0.29
CA TYR A 448 12.61 -13.51 0.98
C TYR A 448 12.58 -13.69 2.50
N PRO A 449 13.45 -13.00 3.26
CA PRO A 449 13.30 -12.92 4.70
C PRO A 449 12.00 -12.18 5.09
N LEU A 450 11.55 -12.39 6.32
CA LEU A 450 10.46 -11.63 6.94
C LEU A 450 10.93 -11.05 8.27
N VAL A 451 10.71 -9.75 8.46
CA VAL A 451 10.92 -9.07 9.75
C VAL A 451 9.56 -8.86 10.42
N LEU A 452 9.35 -9.50 11.57
CA LEU A 452 8.23 -9.20 12.47
C LEU A 452 8.62 -8.05 13.39
N PHE A 453 7.80 -7.00 13.43
CA PHE A 453 7.92 -5.93 14.42
C PHE A 453 6.73 -5.93 15.40
N MET A 454 7.04 -5.85 16.69
CA MET A 454 6.08 -5.82 17.80
C MET A 454 6.13 -4.47 18.53
N HIS A 455 5.00 -3.76 18.57
CA HIS A 455 4.89 -2.41 19.13
C HIS A 455 4.85 -2.35 20.66
N ASP A 456 5.08 -1.16 21.24
CA ASP A 456 4.97 -0.96 22.69
C ASP A 456 3.52 -0.91 23.20
N ALA A 457 3.34 -0.97 24.53
CA ALA A 457 2.02 -0.99 25.16
C ALA A 457 1.21 0.30 24.95
N GLY A 458 1.87 1.45 24.78
CA GLY A 458 1.22 2.73 24.53
C GLY A 458 0.64 2.87 23.12
N VAL A 459 0.94 1.92 22.23
CA VAL A 459 0.51 1.90 20.82
C VAL A 459 -0.68 0.96 20.58
N VAL A 460 -1.10 0.22 21.61
CA VAL A 460 -2.36 -0.52 21.59
C VAL A 460 -3.49 0.42 21.15
N SER A 461 -4.25 0.00 20.14
CA SER A 461 -5.23 0.86 19.44
C SER A 461 -6.18 0.03 18.57
N ASN A 462 -7.32 0.64 18.22
CA ASN A 462 -8.24 0.14 17.19
C ASN A 462 -7.91 0.68 15.79
N ASN A 463 -6.87 1.52 15.67
CA ASN A 463 -6.39 2.06 14.40
C ASN A 463 -5.21 1.20 13.89
N PRO A 464 -5.30 0.57 12.69
CA PRO A 464 -4.26 -0.34 12.18
C PRO A 464 -2.90 0.32 11.97
N ILE A 465 -2.80 1.64 11.74
CA ILE A 465 -1.52 2.27 11.37
C ILE A 465 -0.69 2.78 12.56
N GLU A 466 -1.21 2.75 13.79
CA GLU A 466 -0.48 3.26 14.97
C GLU A 466 0.86 2.56 15.16
N THR A 467 0.90 1.25 14.91
CA THR A 467 2.14 0.45 14.91
C THR A 467 3.20 0.98 13.94
N LEU A 468 2.80 1.54 12.79
CA LEU A 468 3.71 2.09 11.78
C LEU A 468 4.16 3.51 12.12
N THR A 469 3.34 4.28 12.84
CA THR A 469 3.59 5.71 13.09
C THR A 469 4.26 6.00 14.43
N GLN A 470 4.46 5.00 15.29
CA GLN A 470 5.09 5.15 16.62
C GLN A 470 6.60 5.44 16.59
N GLY A 471 7.25 5.19 15.45
CA GLY A 471 8.70 5.23 15.32
C GLY A 471 9.20 4.26 14.27
N LEU A 472 10.52 4.18 14.13
CA LEU A 472 11.17 3.47 13.02
C LEU A 472 11.02 1.95 13.04
N GLY A 473 10.55 1.36 14.14
CA GLY A 473 10.59 -0.08 14.39
C GLY A 473 10.00 -0.97 13.29
N ALA A 474 8.90 -0.54 12.65
CA ALA A 474 8.34 -1.23 11.48
C ALA A 474 8.87 -0.66 10.15
N VAL A 475 8.80 0.66 9.98
CA VAL A 475 8.93 1.30 8.66
C VAL A 475 10.36 1.31 8.12
N VAL A 476 11.39 1.25 8.97
CA VAL A 476 12.79 1.32 8.53
C VAL A 476 13.16 0.19 7.58
N TRP A 477 12.62 -1.01 7.85
CA TRP A 477 12.86 -2.22 7.06
C TRP A 477 12.22 -2.17 5.68
N ALA A 478 11.18 -1.34 5.51
CA ALA A 478 10.49 -1.11 4.25
C ALA A 478 11.09 0.07 3.45
N SER A 479 12.07 0.78 3.99
CA SER A 479 12.70 1.90 3.29
C SER A 479 13.39 1.46 2.00
N ASP A 480 13.41 2.32 0.97
CA ASP A 480 14.07 2.01 -0.30
C ASP A 480 15.55 1.61 -0.11
N LYS A 481 16.23 2.20 0.88
CA LYS A 481 17.60 1.87 1.24
C LYS A 481 17.71 0.43 1.76
N ASP A 482 16.92 0.07 2.77
CA ASP A 482 16.96 -1.26 3.37
C ASP A 482 16.47 -2.33 2.38
N GLN A 483 15.45 -2.05 1.56
CA GLN A 483 14.96 -2.96 0.52
C GLN A 483 15.96 -3.17 -0.62
N THR A 484 16.80 -2.17 -0.94
CA THR A 484 17.87 -2.32 -1.94
C THR A 484 18.96 -3.27 -1.45
N LEU A 485 19.27 -3.24 -0.15
CA LEU A 485 20.30 -4.08 0.46
C LEU A 485 19.77 -5.48 0.78
N ASN A 486 18.57 -5.54 1.37
CA ASN A 486 17.95 -6.73 1.94
C ASN A 486 16.45 -6.74 1.64
N GLU A 487 16.08 -7.03 0.39
CA GLU A 487 14.69 -7.12 -0.02
C GLU A 487 13.92 -8.12 0.88
N SER A 488 12.88 -7.66 1.58
CA SER A 488 12.24 -8.41 2.68
C SER A 488 10.78 -8.07 2.87
N PHE A 489 10.01 -9.03 3.38
CA PHE A 489 8.69 -8.75 3.96
C PHE A 489 8.84 -8.04 5.31
N VAL A 490 7.89 -7.16 5.62
CA VAL A 490 7.78 -6.55 6.96
C VAL A 490 6.37 -6.77 7.47
N LEU A 491 6.25 -7.40 8.63
CA LEU A 491 4.99 -7.67 9.30
C LEU A 491 4.90 -6.84 10.58
N ALA A 492 3.90 -5.97 10.67
CA ALA A 492 3.64 -5.14 11.85
C ALA A 492 2.17 -5.30 12.29
N PRO A 493 1.87 -6.27 13.17
CA PRO A 493 0.54 -6.44 13.74
C PRO A 493 0.12 -5.24 14.61
N GLN A 494 -1.19 -5.04 14.77
CA GLN A 494 -1.79 -4.04 15.62
C GLN A 494 -2.74 -4.71 16.62
N TYR A 495 -2.50 -4.46 17.91
CA TYR A 495 -3.28 -5.06 18.99
C TYR A 495 -4.22 -4.04 19.63
N THR A 496 -5.38 -4.51 20.08
CA THR A 496 -6.42 -3.70 20.74
C THR A 496 -6.34 -3.74 22.27
N SER A 497 -5.54 -4.64 22.83
CA SER A 497 -5.19 -4.70 24.25
C SER A 497 -3.70 -4.97 24.51
N VAL A 498 -3.24 -4.61 25.71
CA VAL A 498 -1.90 -4.93 26.20
C VAL A 498 -1.73 -6.45 26.33
N MET A 499 -0.69 -7.00 25.71
CA MET A 499 -0.49 -8.44 25.56
C MET A 499 0.23 -9.13 26.72
N THR A 500 1.01 -8.39 27.51
CA THR A 500 1.81 -8.96 28.61
C THR A 500 1.99 -7.93 29.72
N ASP A 501 2.29 -8.44 30.91
CA ASP A 501 2.73 -7.65 32.05
C ASP A 501 4.13 -8.11 32.55
N ASP A 502 4.58 -7.54 33.67
CA ASP A 502 5.88 -7.84 34.27
C ASP A 502 5.95 -9.22 34.94
N THR A 503 4.84 -9.97 35.03
CA THR A 503 4.83 -11.32 35.63
C THR A 503 5.25 -12.41 34.66
N GLY A 504 5.31 -12.09 33.36
CA GLY A 504 5.63 -13.04 32.28
C GLY A 504 4.39 -13.74 31.69
N ALA A 505 3.18 -13.28 32.03
CA ALA A 505 1.94 -13.76 31.41
C ALA A 505 1.75 -13.13 30.02
N VAL A 506 1.29 -13.91 29.05
CA VAL A 506 1.06 -13.48 27.66
C VAL A 506 -0.37 -13.77 27.21
N SER A 507 -0.94 -12.90 26.38
CA SER A 507 -2.27 -13.12 25.78
C SER A 507 -2.21 -14.08 24.60
N ASP A 508 -3.36 -14.61 24.22
CA ASP A 508 -3.53 -15.47 23.04
C ASP A 508 -3.11 -14.78 21.73
N ASP A 509 -3.06 -13.44 21.70
CA ASP A 509 -2.60 -12.66 20.54
C ASP A 509 -1.17 -13.03 20.11
N MET A 510 -0.33 -13.49 21.04
CA MET A 510 1.01 -13.97 20.70
C MET A 510 0.93 -15.22 19.80
N ASP A 511 0.07 -16.17 20.13
CA ASP A 511 -0.10 -17.39 19.34
C ASP A 511 -0.81 -17.10 18.01
N ILE A 512 -1.77 -16.17 18.02
CA ILE A 512 -2.45 -15.70 16.81
C ILE A 512 -1.43 -15.06 15.84
N THR A 513 -0.49 -14.26 16.35
CA THR A 513 0.59 -13.67 15.52
C THR A 513 1.49 -14.74 14.91
N VAL A 514 1.82 -15.80 15.66
CA VAL A 514 2.56 -16.95 15.11
C VAL A 514 1.75 -17.69 14.04
N ASN A 515 0.44 -17.84 14.23
CA ASN A 515 -0.45 -18.44 13.23
C ASN A 515 -0.56 -17.57 11.97
N LEU A 516 -0.59 -16.25 12.10
CA LEU A 516 -0.52 -15.32 10.98
C LEU A 516 0.79 -15.48 10.20
N ILE A 517 1.94 -15.58 10.87
CA ILE A 517 3.23 -15.82 10.18
C ILE A 517 3.19 -17.12 9.37
N LYS A 518 2.66 -18.20 9.97
CA LYS A 518 2.52 -19.48 9.27
C LYS A 518 1.61 -19.37 8.05
N ASP A 519 0.48 -18.68 8.18
CA ASP A 519 -0.45 -18.41 7.08
C ASP A 519 0.24 -17.62 5.95
N LEU A 520 0.99 -16.56 6.28
CA LEU A 520 1.73 -15.77 5.28
C LEU A 520 2.80 -16.59 4.56
N VAL A 521 3.51 -17.48 5.26
CA VAL A 521 4.48 -18.41 4.65
C VAL A 521 3.82 -19.34 3.63
N THR A 522 2.52 -19.64 3.75
CA THR A 522 1.81 -20.42 2.72
C THR A 522 1.40 -19.58 1.51
N LYS A 523 1.28 -18.26 1.68
CA LYS A 523 0.79 -17.32 0.65
C LYS A 523 1.92 -16.66 -0.14
N TYR A 524 3.09 -16.52 0.48
CA TYR A 524 4.24 -15.82 -0.07
C TYR A 524 5.50 -16.66 0.02
N SER A 525 6.47 -16.40 -0.85
CA SER A 525 7.78 -17.06 -0.87
C SER A 525 8.71 -16.55 0.24
N ILE A 526 8.23 -16.64 1.47
CA ILE A 526 8.95 -16.27 2.69
C ILE A 526 9.89 -17.42 3.08
N ASP A 527 11.15 -17.07 3.30
CA ASP A 527 12.21 -17.96 3.76
C ASP A 527 12.02 -18.28 5.25
N THR A 528 11.58 -19.50 5.56
CA THR A 528 11.41 -19.93 6.94
C THR A 528 12.72 -20.02 7.71
N ASN A 529 13.89 -20.02 7.06
CA ASN A 529 15.20 -19.96 7.73
C ASN A 529 15.63 -18.54 8.06
N ARG A 530 14.92 -17.53 7.57
CA ARG A 530 15.20 -16.10 7.77
C ARG A 530 13.96 -15.33 8.20
N LEU A 531 13.30 -15.87 9.21
CA LEU A 531 12.29 -15.15 9.99
C LEU A 531 13.00 -14.40 11.11
N TYR A 532 12.81 -13.10 11.20
CA TYR A 532 13.42 -12.25 12.22
C TYR A 532 12.35 -11.64 13.11
N ASN A 533 12.68 -11.48 14.39
CA ASN A 533 11.78 -10.98 15.40
C ASN A 533 12.38 -9.70 16.01
N THR A 534 11.59 -8.65 16.11
CA THR A 534 12.03 -7.45 16.82
C THR A 534 10.86 -6.78 17.51
N GLY A 535 11.14 -6.12 18.62
CA GLY A 535 10.13 -5.39 19.33
C GLY A 535 10.71 -4.43 20.34
N GLN A 536 9.90 -3.43 20.67
CA GLN A 536 10.24 -2.42 21.67
C GLN A 536 9.34 -2.51 22.89
N SER A 537 9.88 -2.30 24.09
CA SER A 537 9.12 -2.34 25.35
C SER A 537 8.27 -3.63 25.43
N MET A 538 6.95 -3.53 25.66
CA MET A 538 6.02 -4.68 25.64
C MET A 538 6.21 -5.58 24.41
N GLY A 539 6.39 -5.03 23.21
CA GLY A 539 6.61 -5.83 22.01
C GLY A 539 7.91 -6.63 22.06
N GLY A 540 8.96 -6.08 22.65
CA GLY A 540 10.20 -6.80 22.94
C GLY A 540 10.02 -7.88 24.01
N MET A 541 9.15 -7.67 24.99
CA MET A 541 8.78 -8.70 25.98
C MET A 541 8.08 -9.89 25.31
N ILE A 542 7.12 -9.62 24.44
CA ILE A 542 6.43 -10.66 23.65
C ILE A 542 7.41 -11.35 22.69
N SER A 543 8.38 -10.61 22.13
CA SER A 543 9.42 -11.19 21.28
C SER A 543 10.22 -12.26 22.03
N ILE A 544 10.64 -11.96 23.27
CA ILE A 544 11.31 -12.93 24.17
C ILE A 544 10.40 -14.13 24.45
N ALA A 545 9.13 -13.89 24.78
CA ALA A 545 8.18 -14.96 25.07
C ALA A 545 7.96 -15.89 23.85
N MET A 546 7.90 -15.33 22.64
CA MET A 546 7.82 -16.11 21.40
C MET A 546 9.09 -16.93 21.18
N ASP A 547 10.28 -16.35 21.38
CA ASP A 547 11.54 -17.09 21.24
C ASP A 547 11.67 -18.22 22.27
N ILE A 548 11.06 -18.09 23.46
CA ILE A 548 11.03 -19.16 24.47
C ILE A 548 10.05 -20.27 24.07
N LYS A 549 8.83 -19.91 23.64
CA LYS A 549 7.76 -20.87 23.33
C LYS A 549 7.98 -21.56 21.97
N TYR A 550 8.57 -20.85 21.02
CA TYR A 550 8.82 -21.29 19.64
C TYR A 550 10.30 -21.10 19.28
N PRO A 551 11.22 -21.84 19.94
CA PRO A 551 12.66 -21.59 19.86
C PRO A 551 13.25 -21.73 18.45
N ASP A 552 12.62 -22.49 17.56
CA ASP A 552 13.08 -22.70 16.19
C ASP A 552 12.32 -21.84 15.16
N LEU A 553 11.45 -20.92 15.59
CA LEU A 553 10.67 -20.10 14.65
C LEU A 553 11.56 -19.04 13.99
N PHE A 554 12.18 -18.18 14.81
CA PHE A 554 12.99 -17.06 14.34
C PHE A 554 14.48 -17.40 14.29
N ALA A 555 15.19 -16.92 13.28
CA ALA A 555 16.62 -17.07 13.14
C ALA A 555 17.39 -16.22 14.16
N ALA A 556 16.90 -15.00 14.43
CA ALA A 556 17.51 -14.06 15.36
C ALA A 556 16.52 -12.99 15.80
N SER A 557 16.85 -12.33 16.91
CA SER A 557 16.00 -11.30 17.50
C SER A 557 16.76 -10.02 17.86
N LEU A 558 16.16 -8.88 17.53
CA LEU A 558 16.57 -7.55 17.98
C LEU A 558 15.62 -7.09 19.10
N LEU A 559 16.15 -6.92 20.31
CA LEU A 559 15.37 -6.64 21.51
C LEU A 559 15.68 -5.23 22.01
N VAL A 560 14.69 -4.34 21.98
CA VAL A 560 14.89 -2.90 22.25
C VAL A 560 14.13 -2.47 23.50
N ALA A 561 14.85 -1.97 24.51
CA ALA A 561 14.27 -1.46 25.76
C ALA A 561 13.14 -2.32 26.34
N CYS A 562 13.36 -3.63 26.44
CA CYS A 562 12.41 -4.55 27.04
C CYS A 562 13.07 -5.33 28.20
N GLN A 563 12.28 -6.14 28.87
CA GLN A 563 12.75 -7.07 29.90
C GLN A 563 11.90 -8.33 29.88
N TRP A 564 12.28 -9.32 30.66
CA TRP A 564 11.50 -10.53 30.90
C TRP A 564 11.90 -11.12 32.25
N ASN A 565 11.16 -12.13 32.72
CA ASN A 565 11.58 -12.90 33.88
C ASN A 565 12.87 -13.69 33.55
N PRO A 566 14.02 -13.40 34.18
CA PRO A 566 15.28 -14.08 33.89
C PRO A 566 15.24 -15.59 34.14
N ASP A 567 14.38 -16.08 35.03
CA ASP A 567 14.27 -17.52 35.33
C ASP A 567 13.72 -18.32 34.14
N LEU A 568 13.11 -17.66 33.15
CA LEU A 568 12.47 -18.30 32.01
C LEU A 568 13.32 -18.26 30.73
N VAL A 569 14.45 -17.55 30.71
CA VAL A 569 15.20 -17.26 29.47
C VAL A 569 16.28 -18.27 29.11
N ALA A 570 16.52 -19.29 29.95
CA ALA A 570 17.50 -20.34 29.66
C ALA A 570 17.35 -21.00 28.27
N PRO A 571 16.13 -21.20 27.71
CA PRO A 571 15.96 -21.70 26.35
C PRO A 571 16.60 -20.84 25.25
N LEU A 572 16.89 -19.56 25.53
CA LEU A 572 17.47 -18.62 24.56
C LEU A 572 19.00 -18.69 24.47
N VAL A 573 19.66 -19.59 25.20
CA VAL A 573 21.13 -19.65 25.29
C VAL A 573 21.84 -19.69 23.94
N ASN A 574 21.24 -20.34 22.94
CA ASN A 574 21.80 -20.46 21.58
C ASN A 574 21.13 -19.51 20.56
N LYS A 575 20.20 -18.65 20.98
CA LYS A 575 19.53 -17.71 20.10
C LYS A 575 20.49 -16.55 19.79
N PRO A 576 20.73 -16.21 18.50
CA PRO A 576 21.41 -14.97 18.17
C PRO A 576 20.56 -13.77 18.59
N LEU A 577 21.07 -12.97 19.53
CA LEU A 577 20.37 -11.82 20.08
C LEU A 577 21.19 -10.55 19.93
N TRP A 578 20.54 -9.46 19.51
CA TRP A 578 21.06 -8.12 19.72
C TRP A 578 20.12 -7.38 20.68
N ILE A 579 20.66 -6.98 21.83
CA ILE A 579 19.94 -6.27 22.88
C ILE A 579 20.43 -4.83 22.88
N ILE A 580 19.50 -3.87 22.87
CA ILE A 580 19.80 -2.45 22.99
C ILE A 580 18.93 -1.85 24.10
N VAL A 581 19.56 -1.20 25.08
CA VAL A 581 18.90 -0.49 26.18
C VAL A 581 19.61 0.85 26.43
N SER A 582 18.98 1.74 27.20
CA SER A 582 19.63 2.97 27.68
C SER A 582 20.04 2.83 29.15
N GLN A 583 21.19 3.40 29.53
CA GLN A 583 21.72 3.32 30.89
C GLN A 583 20.73 3.86 31.93
N GLY A 584 20.03 4.95 31.62
CA GLY A 584 19.05 5.61 32.48
C GLY A 584 17.66 4.96 32.47
N ASP A 585 17.46 3.88 31.70
CA ASP A 585 16.26 3.06 31.81
C ASP A 585 16.30 2.20 33.08
N THR A 586 15.50 2.58 34.09
CA THR A 586 15.50 1.94 35.40
C THR A 586 14.86 0.55 35.43
N LYS A 587 14.33 0.07 34.30
CA LYS A 587 13.63 -1.21 34.20
C LYS A 587 14.26 -2.13 33.15
N ALA A 588 14.30 -1.70 31.89
CA ALA A 588 14.81 -2.57 30.82
C ALA A 588 16.31 -2.85 30.97
N ASN A 589 17.10 -1.85 31.38
CA ASN A 589 18.53 -2.04 31.57
C ASN A 589 18.83 -3.09 32.66
N PRO A 590 18.42 -2.92 33.93
CA PRO A 590 18.66 -3.94 34.95
C PRO A 590 18.00 -5.30 34.62
N GLY A 591 16.85 -5.31 33.95
CA GLY A 591 16.21 -6.54 33.48
C GLY A 591 17.07 -7.30 32.46
N MET A 592 17.64 -6.61 31.48
CA MET A 592 18.51 -7.21 30.46
C MET A 592 19.88 -7.61 31.00
N GLU A 593 20.41 -6.91 32.00
CA GLU A 593 21.60 -7.36 32.75
C GLU A 593 21.34 -8.71 33.42
N ALA A 594 20.17 -8.88 34.05
CA ALA A 594 19.79 -10.14 34.69
C ALA A 594 19.60 -11.27 33.66
N ILE A 595 18.93 -10.99 32.53
CA ILE A 595 18.75 -11.95 31.44
C ILE A 595 20.10 -12.40 30.87
N THR A 596 20.97 -11.46 30.49
CA THR A 596 22.28 -11.78 29.91
C THR A 596 23.18 -12.52 30.90
N SER A 597 23.05 -12.24 32.20
CA SER A 597 23.71 -13.01 33.26
C SER A 597 23.24 -14.48 33.31
N VAL A 598 21.94 -14.73 33.22
CA VAL A 598 21.39 -16.10 33.16
C VAL A 598 21.86 -16.82 31.89
N LEU A 599 21.82 -16.14 30.74
CA LEU A 599 22.30 -16.73 29.48
C LEU A 599 23.79 -17.10 29.55
N ALA A 600 24.62 -16.22 30.10
CA ALA A 600 26.05 -16.49 30.31
C ALA A 600 26.29 -17.69 31.23
N GLN A 601 25.53 -17.80 32.33
CA GLN A 601 25.59 -18.95 33.25
C GLN A 601 25.20 -20.27 32.56
N ASN A 602 24.35 -20.20 31.54
CA ASN A 602 23.93 -21.37 30.74
C ASN A 602 24.84 -21.63 29.53
N GLY A 603 25.87 -20.80 29.28
CA GLY A 603 26.89 -21.03 28.25
C GLY A 603 26.84 -20.09 27.05
N ALA A 604 25.97 -19.08 27.03
CA ALA A 604 25.99 -18.05 25.99
C ALA A 604 27.25 -17.17 26.12
N THR A 605 27.78 -16.71 24.98
CA THR A 605 28.85 -15.71 24.97
C THR A 605 28.23 -14.33 24.83
N ILE A 606 28.63 -13.39 25.71
CA ILE A 606 28.06 -12.04 25.76
C ILE A 606 29.11 -11.01 25.36
N ALA A 607 28.86 -10.28 24.29
CA ALA A 607 29.62 -9.09 23.91
C ALA A 607 28.86 -7.86 24.40
N LYS A 608 29.46 -7.08 25.31
CA LYS A 608 28.84 -5.86 25.84
C LYS A 608 29.66 -4.61 25.53
N ALA A 609 29.00 -3.49 25.22
CA ALA A 609 29.64 -2.19 25.03
C ALA A 609 28.67 -1.02 25.32
N SER A 610 29.24 0.11 25.75
CA SER A 610 28.54 1.38 25.90
C SER A 610 28.70 2.23 24.65
N TRP A 611 27.60 2.82 24.15
CA TRP A 611 27.57 3.62 22.92
C TRP A 611 26.90 4.97 23.16
N ASN A 612 27.34 6.00 22.45
CA ASN A 612 26.58 7.24 22.33
C ASN A 612 25.51 7.07 21.22
N ALA A 613 24.22 7.12 21.58
CA ALA A 613 23.11 6.98 20.64
C ALA A 613 23.06 8.09 19.58
N GLU A 614 23.48 9.30 19.95
CA GLU A 614 23.50 10.49 19.09
C GLU A 614 24.81 10.61 18.28
N ALA A 615 25.68 9.61 18.36
CA ALA A 615 26.91 9.58 17.59
C ALA A 615 26.64 9.60 16.08
N LYS A 616 27.61 10.10 15.32
CA LYS A 616 27.50 10.13 13.86
C LYS A 616 27.37 8.70 13.31
N PRO A 617 26.68 8.48 12.17
CA PRO A 617 26.53 7.15 11.58
C PRO A 617 27.84 6.37 11.40
N SER A 618 28.94 7.05 11.04
CA SER A 618 30.27 6.41 10.90
C SER A 618 30.86 5.89 12.22
N GLU A 619 30.57 6.56 13.33
CA GLU A 619 31.02 6.13 14.66
C GLU A 619 30.19 4.95 15.15
N LEU A 620 28.86 4.99 14.93
CA LEU A 620 27.98 3.85 15.21
C LEU A 620 28.34 2.63 14.36
N ALA A 621 28.74 2.81 13.10
CA ALA A 621 29.25 1.73 12.25
C ALA A 621 30.52 1.08 12.85
N ASN A 622 31.49 1.88 13.27
CA ASN A 622 32.69 1.39 13.96
C ASN A 622 32.35 0.68 15.29
N ASN A 623 31.37 1.18 16.04
CA ASN A 623 30.89 0.53 17.26
C ASN A 623 30.29 -0.87 16.98
N VAL A 624 29.53 -1.00 15.89
CA VAL A 624 29.00 -2.29 15.43
C VAL A 624 30.13 -3.23 15.04
N GLU A 625 31.10 -2.77 14.23
CA GLU A 625 32.27 -3.59 13.83
C GLU A 625 33.04 -4.12 15.04
N GLN A 626 33.30 -3.26 16.02
CA GLN A 626 33.96 -3.65 17.27
C GLN A 626 33.14 -4.66 18.07
N MET A 627 31.82 -4.49 18.14
CA MET A 627 30.93 -5.47 18.81
C MET A 627 31.01 -6.83 18.12
N LEU A 628 30.87 -6.87 16.80
CA LEU A 628 30.88 -8.10 16.00
C LEU A 628 32.25 -8.81 16.04
N SER A 629 33.35 -8.07 16.18
CA SER A 629 34.69 -8.65 16.31
C SER A 629 34.85 -9.57 17.54
N LYS A 630 33.97 -9.44 18.54
CA LYS A 630 33.96 -10.28 19.74
C LYS A 630 33.38 -11.67 19.50
N ASN A 631 32.71 -11.90 18.36
CA ASN A 631 32.14 -13.19 17.94
C ASN A 631 31.27 -13.85 19.03
N ALA A 632 30.42 -13.06 19.66
CA ALA A 632 29.52 -13.50 20.72
C ALA A 632 28.15 -13.92 20.17
N SER A 633 27.47 -14.84 20.88
CA SER A 633 26.09 -15.23 20.56
C SER A 633 25.07 -14.16 20.93
N VAL A 634 25.39 -13.32 21.93
CA VAL A 634 24.56 -12.19 22.34
C VAL A 634 25.36 -10.90 22.29
N ASN A 635 24.91 -9.95 21.48
CA ASN A 635 25.42 -8.58 21.43
C ASN A 635 24.56 -7.69 22.32
N TYR A 636 25.16 -6.99 23.28
CA TYR A 636 24.47 -6.15 24.25
C TYR A 636 25.03 -4.73 24.25
N SER A 637 24.31 -3.83 23.60
CA SER A 637 24.64 -2.41 23.52
C SER A 637 23.87 -1.61 24.57
N VAL A 638 24.56 -0.77 25.32
CA VAL A 638 23.97 0.14 26.30
C VAL A 638 24.22 1.57 25.86
N PHE A 639 23.17 2.35 25.59
CA PHE A 639 23.34 3.77 25.31
C PHE A 639 23.67 4.55 26.59
N ASP A 640 24.65 5.44 26.52
CA ASP A 640 25.04 6.30 27.64
C ASP A 640 23.89 7.27 27.98
N GLY A 641 23.50 7.34 29.26
CA GLY A 641 22.34 8.13 29.69
C GLY A 641 21.00 7.60 29.15
N GLY A 642 20.17 8.50 28.61
CA GLY A 642 18.87 8.18 28.02
C GLY A 642 17.76 7.77 29.00
N SER A 643 16.56 7.56 28.46
CA SER A 643 15.38 7.02 29.16
C SER A 643 14.90 5.73 28.47
N HIS A 644 13.78 5.17 28.92
CA HIS A 644 13.16 4.01 28.28
C HIS A 644 12.89 4.26 26.79
N THR A 645 12.16 5.33 26.47
CA THR A 645 11.74 5.66 25.10
C THR A 645 12.87 6.20 24.23
N TYR A 646 13.88 6.83 24.86
CA TYR A 646 15.12 7.25 24.19
C TYR A 646 15.76 6.11 23.39
N THR A 647 15.71 4.89 23.92
CA THR A 647 16.36 3.73 23.27
C THR A 647 15.87 3.49 21.85
N TRP A 648 14.56 3.42 21.61
CA TRP A 648 14.03 3.09 20.28
C TRP A 648 13.99 4.28 19.33
N GLN A 649 14.16 5.52 19.82
CA GLN A 649 14.41 6.68 18.96
C GLN A 649 15.67 6.49 18.10
N TYR A 650 16.67 5.75 18.61
CA TYR A 650 17.95 5.55 17.93
C TYR A 650 18.21 4.12 17.48
N ALA A 651 17.82 3.10 18.27
CA ALA A 651 18.19 1.70 18.06
C ALA A 651 17.94 1.21 16.63
N TYR A 652 16.74 1.47 16.09
CA TYR A 652 16.35 1.03 14.75
C TYR A 652 17.05 1.77 13.62
N SER A 653 17.65 2.94 13.87
CA SER A 653 18.37 3.72 12.85
C SER A 653 19.79 3.19 12.59
N ILE A 654 20.33 2.33 13.47
CA ILE A 654 21.69 1.79 13.36
C ILE A 654 21.76 0.70 12.27
N GLU A 655 22.22 1.10 11.08
CA GLU A 655 22.29 0.24 9.87
C GLU A 655 23.04 -1.08 10.10
N GLY A 656 24.20 -1.03 10.77
CA GLY A 656 25.00 -2.23 11.02
C GLY A 656 24.29 -3.28 11.90
N VAL A 657 23.38 -2.86 12.79
CA VAL A 657 22.56 -3.77 13.61
C VAL A 657 21.50 -4.44 12.73
N ARG A 658 20.87 -3.68 11.82
CA ARG A 658 19.91 -4.22 10.85
C ARG A 658 20.57 -5.21 9.89
N GLU A 659 21.74 -4.88 9.36
CA GLU A 659 22.51 -5.80 8.52
C GLU A 659 22.93 -7.08 9.28
N TRP A 660 23.30 -6.96 10.55
CA TRP A 660 23.60 -8.14 11.36
C TRP A 660 22.40 -9.10 11.42
N LEU A 661 21.18 -8.57 11.59
CA LEU A 661 19.97 -9.37 11.65
C LEU A 661 19.77 -10.18 10.36
N PHE A 662 19.91 -9.53 9.19
CA PHE A 662 19.79 -10.18 7.88
C PHE A 662 20.90 -11.19 7.56
N LYS A 663 22.03 -11.16 8.28
CA LYS A 663 23.10 -12.17 8.16
C LYS A 663 22.79 -13.47 8.92
N GLN A 664 21.79 -13.46 9.81
CA GLN A 664 21.43 -14.63 10.62
C GLN A 664 20.55 -15.62 9.82
N HIS A 665 20.72 -16.90 10.09
CA HIS A 665 19.96 -18.01 9.53
C HIS A 665 19.89 -19.14 10.56
N LYS A 666 18.83 -19.96 10.49
CA LYS A 666 18.66 -21.16 11.34
C LYS A 666 19.56 -22.32 10.94
#